data_AF-A0A6M8VJ33-F1
#
_entry.id   AF-A0A6M8VJ33-F1
#
_cell.length_a   1.000
_cell.length_b   1.000
_cell.length_c   1.000
_cell.angle_alpha   90.00
_cell.angle_beta   90.00
_cell.angle_gamma   90.00
#
_symmetry.space_group_name_H-M   'P 1'
#
loop_
_entity.id
_entity.type
_entity.pdbx_description
1 polymer ?
#
loop_
_entity_poly.entity_id
_entity_poly.type
_entity_poly.pdbx_seq_one_letter_code
_entity_poly.pdbx_strand_id
1 'polypeptide(L)'
;MIRIGVYRLLLAAACVAGSCAQALAASALSDDALAAHWHPLTADEARELTLAARLWLEQETLSPDWPQTLGALGLTVAESRQQVAWDGALAADGVFAWLAQSREHNLGSLDAAAARFPSPYAARLEPMLRRAGSAGRLARLGRQSGLEASQVWARVVERLAEFDPAEDDEPATATTPAQLWQPVITRMIGASSENGIDWLSYARRQAGRSTRFSQTDELIERARIRDEMLQDEAEMAMVSGDWLHAVWVAFEGLIRLTATREVADPGGWMDLLDRLHANHIGELRTVDLDLPVTVALLADAASYLDGPEPAVQPAIAELADAYARLALFMPDMAFYLDQPVRQAMRRVSADCDPDPLLVGPLPREVFERCVKHLLDVIGQGLDSEELVGGVNGPFAPHFLRREMGLVSWQRAAYLDGHLNWLLDAPCPPAARANVLEWSLAVENLVRWVPQRPVFFSGGRWQNALGDMLEEIGRQSRQRIEWVDCVTGHGSQRRDPIRRLLELHRTALREVADLLGEAQAEFYQSVVRPGGDIDLDGPASQATAYRPENIAIGPCPQADTCASRIQLPVSRALLGLFPNAYLLADQIGLGDIDLCYERVRWRDRSMAPARGDDPEVANYRGRLGFDLVGTFAGRDGVETVFRHRFVDHVQRHYLFAAADPAILALDCPLDQVGSAVSSRLPDEHPGLVPRRLTYFASAPTTPEAELAANWDQAAEWRDWFITGDRVKQIEASDGAQMEVIVQAELTALAARRERQMTAPLINPSRVDNDDPLALAMDRVADSAALIKRMLELHYPRVIRHHAPVRAMVAGEAGLMTRDRVRALRDSGVAASQMPQIGLDRSGQMESAWLSLSPLLREQGQRAPELDFGIERLNWFRSVFLDAF
;
A
#
# COMPACT_ATOMS: atom_id res chain seq x y z
N MET A 1 22.46 1.62 66.50
CA MET A 1 21.21 2.39 66.33
C MET A 1 20.97 3.53 67.34
N ILE A 2 21.94 3.99 68.17
CA ILE A 2 21.72 5.15 69.10
C ILE A 2 22.75 6.29 68.94
N ARG A 3 23.67 6.24 67.95
CA ARG A 3 24.67 7.32 67.74
C ARG A 3 24.46 8.23 66.53
N ILE A 4 23.43 8.01 65.72
CA ILE A 4 23.12 8.85 64.55
C ILE A 4 22.14 9.99 64.89
N GLY A 5 21.44 9.92 66.03
CA GLY A 5 20.43 10.92 66.44
C GLY A 5 20.98 12.26 66.94
N VAL A 6 22.26 12.34 67.31
CA VAL A 6 22.83 13.55 67.94
C VAL A 6 23.47 14.50 66.91
N TYR A 7 23.92 13.98 65.76
CA TYR A 7 24.50 14.82 64.69
C TYR A 7 23.44 15.60 63.88
N ARG A 8 22.23 15.04 63.71
CA ARG A 8 21.11 15.75 63.02
C ARG A 8 20.52 16.89 63.85
N LEU A 9 20.62 16.84 65.17
CA LEU A 9 20.08 17.86 66.08
C LEU A 9 21.02 19.07 66.26
N LEU A 10 22.34 18.87 66.11
CA LEU A 10 23.32 19.97 66.16
C LEU A 10 23.44 20.75 64.85
N LEU A 11 23.19 20.12 63.70
CA LEU A 11 23.10 20.81 62.40
C LEU A 11 21.82 21.64 62.24
N ALA A 12 20.71 21.25 62.87
CA ALA A 12 19.46 21.98 62.83
C ALA A 12 19.47 23.30 63.64
N ALA A 13 20.41 23.47 64.58
CA ALA A 13 20.45 24.65 65.47
C ALA A 13 21.34 25.80 64.96
N ALA A 14 22.13 25.60 63.89
CA ALA A 14 23.04 26.63 63.36
C ALA A 14 22.50 27.38 62.12
N CYS A 15 21.28 27.09 61.66
CA CYS A 15 20.68 27.66 60.44
C CYS A 15 19.63 28.74 60.73
N VAL A 16 20.00 29.82 61.41
CA VAL A 16 19.15 31.02 61.53
C VAL A 16 19.91 32.21 60.96
N ALA A 17 19.87 32.35 59.63
CA ALA A 17 19.87 33.61 58.86
C ALA A 17 20.39 33.38 57.42
N GLY A 18 19.49 33.53 56.43
CA GLY A 18 19.81 33.96 55.07
C GLY A 18 20.47 32.99 54.08
N SER A 19 21.36 32.09 54.53
CA SER A 19 22.25 31.35 53.61
C SER A 19 21.70 30.03 53.05
N CYS A 20 20.73 29.37 53.71
CA CYS A 20 20.08 28.17 53.12
C CYS A 20 19.14 28.50 51.96
N ALA A 21 18.53 29.68 51.93
CA ALA A 21 17.61 30.07 50.86
C ALA A 21 18.35 30.36 49.53
N GLN A 22 19.63 30.76 49.59
CA GLN A 22 20.47 30.93 48.40
C GLN A 22 21.10 29.62 47.92
N ALA A 23 21.37 28.66 48.83
CA ALA A 23 21.77 27.31 48.44
C ALA A 23 20.62 26.50 47.81
N LEU A 24 19.37 26.72 48.27
CA LEU A 24 18.15 26.17 47.65
C LEU A 24 17.69 26.91 46.39
N ALA A 25 18.26 28.08 46.09
CA ALA A 25 18.00 28.82 44.84
C ALA A 25 19.02 28.51 43.73
N ALA A 26 20.11 27.80 44.05
CA ALA A 26 21.12 27.36 43.10
C ALA A 26 20.82 25.96 42.50
N SER A 27 19.65 25.38 42.77
CA SER A 27 19.43 23.92 42.75
C SER A 27 18.44 23.39 41.68
N ALA A 28 18.02 24.18 40.69
CA ALA A 28 17.12 23.70 39.64
C ALA A 28 17.62 24.12 38.25
N LEU A 29 17.44 23.25 37.25
CA LEU A 29 17.51 23.65 35.85
C LEU A 29 16.66 24.90 35.62
N SER A 30 17.11 25.80 34.74
CA SER A 30 16.26 26.93 34.33
C SER A 30 15.00 26.41 33.63
N ASP A 31 13.92 27.20 33.66
CA ASP A 31 12.67 26.85 32.97
C ASP A 31 12.90 26.59 31.47
N ASP A 32 13.81 27.33 30.83
CA ASP A 32 14.17 27.12 29.43
C ASP A 32 15.00 25.82 29.22
N ALA A 33 15.83 25.40 30.19
CA ALA A 33 16.52 24.11 30.12
C ALA A 33 15.53 22.94 30.31
N LEU A 34 14.53 23.10 31.17
CA LEU A 34 13.43 22.13 31.30
C LEU A 34 12.58 22.10 30.03
N ALA A 35 12.27 23.26 29.43
CA ALA A 35 11.52 23.36 28.18
C ALA A 35 12.24 22.64 27.02
N ALA A 36 13.57 22.63 27.02
CA ALA A 36 14.34 21.94 25.99
C ALA A 36 14.00 20.44 25.85
N HIS A 37 13.48 19.79 26.91
CA HIS A 37 13.07 18.37 26.90
C HIS A 37 11.76 18.10 26.14
N TRP A 38 11.03 19.15 25.78
CA TRP A 38 9.69 19.09 25.19
C TRP A 38 9.63 19.75 23.81
N HIS A 39 10.62 20.57 23.45
CA HIS A 39 10.68 21.20 22.14
C HIS A 39 11.20 20.21 21.08
N PRO A 40 10.54 20.02 19.91
CA PRO A 40 10.89 18.98 18.94
C PRO A 40 12.34 19.06 18.45
N LEU A 41 12.89 20.26 18.28
CA LEU A 41 14.30 20.44 17.85
C LEU A 41 15.35 20.05 18.89
N THR A 42 15.02 20.01 20.19
CA THR A 42 16.01 19.83 21.27
C THR A 42 15.66 18.71 22.24
N ALA A 43 14.45 18.16 22.19
CA ALA A 43 13.94 17.18 23.13
C ALA A 43 14.86 15.96 23.24
N ASP A 44 15.34 15.44 22.12
CA ASP A 44 16.21 14.27 22.11
C ASP A 44 17.52 14.53 22.83
N GLU A 45 18.24 15.57 22.43
CA GLU A 45 19.53 15.93 23.03
C GLU A 45 19.37 16.25 24.52
N ALA A 46 18.30 16.96 24.90
CA ALA A 46 18.00 17.25 26.28
C ALA A 46 17.74 15.98 27.11
N ARG A 47 16.96 15.04 26.57
CA ARG A 47 16.67 13.74 27.22
C ARG A 47 17.91 12.86 27.28
N GLU A 48 18.71 12.81 26.23
CA GLU A 48 20.01 12.12 26.18
C GLU A 48 20.95 12.66 27.26
N LEU A 49 21.06 13.98 27.39
CA LEU A 49 21.89 14.63 28.39
C LEU A 49 21.41 14.31 29.81
N THR A 50 20.10 14.28 30.04
CA THR A 50 19.52 13.89 31.33
C THR A 50 19.70 12.40 31.63
N LEU A 51 19.62 11.51 30.64
CA LEU A 51 19.97 10.08 30.82
C LEU A 51 21.46 9.91 31.14
N ALA A 52 22.34 10.63 30.45
CA ALA A 52 23.78 10.66 30.73
C ALA A 52 24.07 11.17 32.14
N ALA A 53 23.35 12.19 32.60
CA ALA A 53 23.41 12.68 33.97
C ALA A 53 23.01 11.61 35.00
N ARG A 54 21.95 10.82 34.74
CA ARG A 54 21.58 9.69 35.61
C ARG A 54 22.67 8.62 35.68
N LEU A 55 23.25 8.27 34.53
CA LEU A 55 24.36 7.32 34.46
C LEU A 55 25.58 7.82 35.25
N TRP A 56 25.90 9.10 35.12
CA TRP A 56 26.98 9.72 35.88
C TRP A 56 26.72 9.67 37.39
N LEU A 57 25.47 9.92 37.83
CA LEU A 57 25.08 9.79 39.24
C LEU A 57 25.17 8.36 39.80
N GLU A 58 25.17 7.33 38.95
CA GLU A 58 25.38 5.93 39.36
C GLU A 58 26.87 5.58 39.56
N GLN A 59 27.80 6.42 39.11
CA GLN A 59 29.24 6.16 39.23
C GLN A 59 29.72 6.37 40.69
N GLU A 60 30.50 5.40 41.17
CA GLU A 60 31.07 5.44 42.53
C GLU A 60 32.16 6.51 42.67
N THR A 61 32.98 6.70 41.62
CA THR A 61 34.10 7.65 41.60
C THR A 61 33.75 8.94 40.88
N LEU A 62 34.03 10.07 41.52
CA LEU A 62 33.84 11.39 40.95
C LEU A 62 35.07 11.81 40.12
N SER A 63 34.86 12.20 38.87
CA SER A 63 35.89 12.79 38.01
C SER A 63 35.80 14.32 38.07
N PRO A 64 36.91 15.05 38.33
CA PRO A 64 36.92 16.51 38.28
C PRO A 64 36.59 17.05 36.87
N ASP A 65 36.74 16.22 35.83
CA ASP A 65 36.29 16.50 34.47
C ASP A 65 34.91 15.87 34.18
N TRP A 66 33.95 16.17 35.07
CA TRP A 66 32.59 15.68 34.96
C TRP A 66 31.89 16.08 33.63
N PRO A 67 32.12 17.26 33.02
CA PRO A 67 31.46 17.62 31.76
C PRO A 67 31.90 16.72 30.61
N GLN A 68 33.19 16.40 30.50
CA GLN A 68 33.67 15.46 29.49
C GLN A 68 33.16 14.05 29.73
N THR A 69 33.12 13.61 30.99
CA THR A 69 32.58 12.29 31.36
C THR A 69 31.11 12.17 30.99
N LEU A 70 30.32 13.19 31.30
CA LEU A 70 28.91 13.26 30.96
C LEU A 70 28.70 13.36 29.44
N GLY A 71 29.55 14.10 28.73
CA GLY A 71 29.57 14.14 27.26
C GLY A 71 29.85 12.78 26.63
N ALA A 72 30.81 12.01 27.15
CA ALA A 72 31.11 10.66 26.68
C ALA A 72 29.95 9.67 26.92
N LEU A 73 29.30 9.77 28.08
CA LEU A 73 28.07 9.02 28.37
C LEU A 73 26.94 9.43 27.41
N GLY A 74 26.79 10.74 27.14
CA GLY A 74 25.83 11.28 26.18
C GLY A 74 26.03 10.71 24.77
N LEU A 75 27.28 10.62 24.30
CA LEU A 75 27.60 9.98 23.02
C LEU A 75 27.20 8.50 23.00
N THR A 76 27.45 7.75 24.08
CA THR A 76 27.08 6.33 24.19
C THR A 76 25.54 6.15 24.16
N VAL A 77 24.82 7.06 24.82
CA VAL A 77 23.36 7.11 24.82
C VAL A 77 22.84 7.45 23.41
N ALA A 78 23.46 8.42 22.73
CA ALA A 78 23.12 8.82 21.35
C ALA A 78 23.41 7.71 20.32
N GLU A 79 24.48 6.94 20.47
CA GLU A 79 24.75 5.75 19.64
C GLU A 79 23.63 4.70 19.80
N SER A 80 23.18 4.48 21.04
CA SER A 80 22.05 3.57 21.31
C SER A 80 20.75 4.08 20.65
N ARG A 81 20.57 5.40 20.49
CA ARG A 81 19.45 5.97 19.74
C ARG A 81 19.46 5.61 18.26
N GLN A 82 20.63 5.50 17.65
CA GLN A 82 20.70 5.15 16.23
C GLN A 82 20.12 3.76 15.90
N GLN A 83 19.85 2.92 16.92
CA GLN A 83 19.24 1.60 16.79
C GLN A 83 17.70 1.60 17.00
N VAL A 84 17.09 2.70 17.45
CA VAL A 84 15.64 2.77 17.74
C VAL A 84 15.05 4.13 17.37
N ALA A 85 13.83 4.16 16.84
CA ALA A 85 13.10 5.41 16.67
C ALA A 85 12.65 5.94 18.05
N TRP A 86 13.45 6.81 18.67
CA TRP A 86 13.26 7.25 20.06
C TRP A 86 11.99 8.06 20.27
N ASP A 87 11.65 8.93 19.33
CA ASP A 87 10.54 9.87 19.43
C ASP A 87 9.19 9.15 19.56
N GLY A 88 9.10 7.95 18.99
CA GLY A 88 7.93 7.08 19.06
C GLY A 88 7.90 6.13 20.25
N ALA A 89 8.95 6.03 21.07
CA ALA A 89 9.00 5.04 22.16
C ALA A 89 8.14 5.46 23.36
N LEU A 90 6.88 5.06 23.35
CA LEU A 90 5.94 5.30 24.43
C LEU A 90 6.11 4.35 25.62
N ALA A 91 5.69 4.80 26.80
CA ALA A 91 5.70 3.92 27.97
C ALA A 91 4.69 2.78 27.80
N ALA A 92 3.62 3.02 27.04
CA ALA A 92 2.61 2.01 26.68
C ALA A 92 3.06 1.05 25.57
N ASP A 93 4.26 1.20 25.00
CA ASP A 93 4.77 0.24 24.02
C ASP A 93 5.12 -1.11 24.71
N GLY A 94 4.74 -2.21 24.07
CA GLY A 94 4.92 -3.58 24.62
C GLY A 94 3.95 -4.04 25.72
N VAL A 95 2.89 -3.28 26.04
CA VAL A 95 1.96 -3.60 27.17
C VAL A 95 0.97 -4.76 26.90
N PHE A 96 1.11 -5.47 25.78
CA PHE A 96 0.24 -6.58 25.37
C PHE A 96 -0.12 -7.54 26.51
N ALA A 97 0.90 -8.11 27.16
CA ALA A 97 0.70 -9.10 28.22
C ALA A 97 -0.01 -8.53 29.45
N TRP A 98 0.28 -7.26 29.78
CA TRP A 98 -0.39 -6.57 30.88
C TRP A 98 -1.88 -6.39 30.56
N LEU A 99 -2.24 -5.96 29.34
CA LEU A 99 -3.64 -5.83 28.91
C LEU A 99 -4.38 -7.16 28.90
N ALA A 100 -3.77 -8.20 28.34
CA ALA A 100 -4.34 -9.55 28.33
C ALA A 100 -4.65 -10.05 29.74
N GLN A 101 -3.70 -9.90 30.67
CA GLN A 101 -3.89 -10.31 32.05
C GLN A 101 -4.89 -9.42 32.81
N SER A 102 -4.92 -8.11 32.54
CA SER A 102 -5.89 -7.18 33.14
C SER A 102 -7.32 -7.38 32.64
N ARG A 103 -7.51 -7.96 31.45
CA ARG A 103 -8.81 -8.37 30.89
C ARG A 103 -9.29 -9.69 31.49
N GLU A 104 -8.38 -10.65 31.69
CA GLU A 104 -8.73 -11.96 32.27
C GLU A 104 -9.02 -11.89 33.78
N HIS A 105 -8.34 -11.01 34.50
CA HIS A 105 -8.48 -10.88 35.96
C HIS A 105 -9.13 -9.56 36.34
N ASN A 106 -10.21 -9.61 37.12
CA ASN A 106 -10.87 -8.43 37.67
C ASN A 106 -9.86 -7.57 38.47
N LEU A 107 -9.43 -6.43 37.90
CA LEU A 107 -8.51 -5.48 38.55
C LEU A 107 -8.98 -5.02 39.94
N GLY A 108 -10.28 -5.11 40.22
CA GLY A 108 -10.84 -4.75 41.53
C GLY A 108 -10.56 -5.73 42.67
N SER A 109 -10.01 -6.91 42.39
CA SER A 109 -9.65 -7.92 43.39
C SER A 109 -8.17 -7.92 43.79
N LEU A 110 -7.33 -7.14 43.09
CA LEU A 110 -5.88 -7.10 43.28
C LEU A 110 -5.47 -5.91 44.15
N ASP A 111 -4.40 -6.08 44.93
CA ASP A 111 -3.78 -5.01 45.72
C ASP A 111 -3.51 -3.76 44.87
N ALA A 112 -3.70 -2.57 45.44
CA ALA A 112 -3.59 -1.27 44.75
C ALA A 112 -2.19 -0.99 44.14
N ALA A 113 -1.18 -1.81 44.44
CA ALA A 113 0.15 -1.77 43.83
C ALA A 113 0.29 -2.66 42.58
N ALA A 114 -0.45 -3.77 42.51
CA ALA A 114 -0.45 -4.70 41.38
C ALA A 114 -1.36 -4.23 40.22
N ALA A 115 -2.37 -3.41 40.52
CA ALA A 115 -3.27 -2.80 39.54
C ALA A 115 -2.71 -1.55 38.82
N ARG A 116 -1.48 -1.11 39.15
CA ARG A 116 -0.89 0.11 38.57
C ARG A 116 -0.27 -0.15 37.20
N PHE A 117 -0.45 0.78 36.28
CA PHE A 117 0.29 0.81 35.03
C PHE A 117 1.82 0.84 35.31
N PRO A 118 2.62 -0.10 34.78
CA PRO A 118 4.05 -0.15 35.05
C PRO A 118 4.79 1.05 34.42
N SER A 119 5.45 1.85 35.26
CA SER A 119 6.36 2.91 34.79
C SER A 119 7.73 2.34 34.42
N PRO A 120 8.41 2.91 33.40
CA PRO A 120 9.76 2.50 33.03
C PRO A 120 10.72 2.44 34.23
N TYR A 121 11.25 1.25 34.49
CA TYR A 121 12.17 1.01 35.61
C TYR A 121 13.57 1.55 35.31
N ALA A 122 14.04 2.51 36.11
CA ALA A 122 15.24 3.30 35.83
C ALA A 122 16.49 2.93 36.64
N ALA A 123 16.51 1.84 37.42
CA ALA A 123 17.69 1.51 38.21
C ALA A 123 18.75 0.72 37.42
N ARG A 124 20.02 1.02 37.69
CA ARG A 124 21.22 0.39 37.10
C ARG A 124 21.19 0.53 35.57
N LEU A 125 21.39 1.76 35.10
CA LEU A 125 21.45 2.11 33.68
C LEU A 125 22.78 1.68 33.02
N GLU A 126 23.89 1.65 33.77
CA GLU A 126 25.22 1.30 33.22
C GLU A 126 25.25 -0.09 32.51
N PRO A 127 24.70 -1.18 33.08
CA PRO A 127 24.60 -2.47 32.39
C PRO A 127 23.77 -2.43 31.10
N MET A 128 22.86 -1.45 30.94
CA MET A 128 22.03 -1.33 29.74
C MET A 128 22.83 -0.79 28.56
N LEU A 129 23.72 0.18 28.80
CA LEU A 129 24.60 0.72 27.76
C LEU A 129 25.60 -0.31 27.25
N ARG A 130 26.04 -1.23 28.10
CA ARG A 130 26.99 -2.30 27.73
C ARG A 130 26.34 -3.47 27.00
N ARG A 131 25.00 -3.57 27.00
CA ARG A 131 24.25 -4.71 26.44
C ARG A 131 23.60 -4.36 25.11
N ALA A 132 24.02 -5.05 24.05
CA ALA A 132 23.35 -4.98 22.75
C ALA A 132 21.84 -5.22 22.87
N GLY A 133 21.04 -4.31 22.28
CA GLY A 133 19.58 -4.39 22.25
C GLY A 133 18.84 -3.76 23.44
N SER A 134 19.49 -2.97 24.31
CA SER A 134 18.78 -2.21 25.36
C SER A 134 18.19 -0.88 24.88
N ALA A 135 18.42 -0.53 23.61
CA ALA A 135 18.03 0.74 23.00
C ALA A 135 16.52 1.05 23.13
N GLY A 136 15.64 0.03 23.03
CA GLY A 136 14.19 0.24 23.18
C GLY A 136 13.78 0.64 24.59
N ARG A 137 14.42 0.06 25.61
CA ARG A 137 14.19 0.45 27.02
C ARG A 137 14.78 1.82 27.32
N LEU A 138 15.96 2.14 26.77
CA LEU A 138 16.56 3.48 26.88
C LEU A 138 15.66 4.55 26.24
N ALA A 139 15.06 4.26 25.08
CA ALA A 139 14.13 5.17 24.42
C ALA A 139 12.90 5.49 25.31
N ARG A 140 12.27 4.47 25.90
CA ARG A 140 11.16 4.65 26.86
C ARG A 140 11.57 5.44 28.10
N LEU A 141 12.78 5.21 28.60
CA LEU A 141 13.35 6.00 29.70
C LEU A 141 13.62 7.45 29.30
N GLY A 142 14.02 7.71 28.05
CA GLY A 142 14.25 9.05 27.49
C GLY A 142 13.07 9.99 27.72
N ARG A 143 11.86 9.52 27.42
CA ARG A 143 10.62 10.27 27.69
C ARG A 143 10.40 10.51 29.18
N GLN A 144 10.62 9.51 30.02
CA GLN A 144 10.52 9.64 31.49
C GLN A 144 11.57 10.61 32.05
N SER A 145 12.77 10.69 31.48
CA SER A 145 13.79 11.66 31.89
C SER A 145 13.33 13.10 31.70
N GLY A 146 12.47 13.42 30.73
CA GLY A 146 11.87 14.76 30.63
C GLY A 146 11.00 15.12 31.83
N LEU A 147 10.24 14.15 32.36
CA LEU A 147 9.43 14.33 33.58
C LEU A 147 10.30 14.49 34.83
N GLU A 148 11.38 13.70 34.91
CA GLU A 148 12.27 13.62 36.08
C GLU A 148 13.46 14.59 36.02
N ALA A 149 13.61 15.37 34.94
CA ALA A 149 14.78 16.19 34.65
C ALA A 149 15.14 17.11 35.82
N SER A 150 14.15 17.80 36.39
CA SER A 150 14.33 18.66 37.57
C SER A 150 15.01 17.92 38.73
N GLN A 151 14.53 16.72 39.07
CA GLN A 151 15.08 15.92 40.18
C GLN A 151 16.47 15.37 39.87
N VAL A 152 16.69 14.91 38.63
CA VAL A 152 18.00 14.37 38.21
C VAL A 152 19.07 15.46 38.31
N TRP A 153 18.80 16.64 37.77
CA TRP A 153 19.78 17.72 37.75
C TRP A 153 19.97 18.40 39.11
N ALA A 154 18.94 18.43 39.97
CA ALA A 154 19.11 18.81 41.37
C ALA A 154 20.15 17.89 42.06
N ARG A 155 20.05 16.58 41.84
CA ARG A 155 21.03 15.61 42.38
C ARG A 155 22.42 15.77 41.77
N VAL A 156 22.54 16.15 40.50
CA VAL A 156 23.84 16.48 39.89
C VAL A 156 24.47 17.66 40.60
N VAL A 157 23.71 18.74 40.83
CA VAL A 157 24.20 19.92 41.56
C VAL A 157 24.62 19.57 42.98
N GLU A 158 23.82 18.76 43.69
CA GLU A 158 24.16 18.26 45.03
C GLU A 158 25.48 17.46 45.01
N ARG A 159 25.62 16.53 44.07
CA ARG A 159 26.82 15.70 43.89
C ARG A 159 28.05 16.53 43.54
N LEU A 160 27.89 17.58 42.73
CA LEU A 160 28.98 18.50 42.37
C LEU A 160 29.38 19.41 43.55
N ALA A 161 28.46 19.73 44.46
CA ALA A 161 28.79 20.47 45.68
C ALA A 161 29.61 19.63 46.70
N GLU A 162 29.66 18.30 46.54
CA GLU A 162 30.56 17.42 47.31
C GLU A 162 32.03 17.57 46.88
N PHE A 163 32.31 18.16 45.70
CA PHE A 163 33.67 18.55 45.33
C PHE A 163 34.07 19.80 46.12
N ASP A 164 35.07 19.67 47.00
CA ASP A 164 35.73 20.80 47.63
C ASP A 164 36.83 21.32 46.68
N PRO A 165 36.68 22.51 46.06
CA PRO A 165 37.71 23.07 45.19
C PRO A 165 38.94 23.60 45.95
N ALA A 166 39.03 23.40 47.27
CA ALA A 166 40.01 24.07 48.13
C ALA A 166 41.34 23.33 48.35
N GLU A 167 41.55 22.10 47.85
CA GLU A 167 42.82 21.37 48.08
C GLU A 167 43.83 21.42 46.91
N ASP A 168 43.43 21.79 45.69
CA ASP A 168 44.34 21.87 44.54
C ASP A 168 44.35 23.30 43.94
N ASP A 169 45.52 23.95 44.01
CA ASP A 169 45.82 25.36 43.68
C ASP A 169 45.64 25.78 42.19
N GLU A 170 44.90 25.04 41.37
CA GLU A 170 44.53 25.47 40.03
C GLU A 170 43.03 25.81 39.94
N PRO A 171 42.66 27.05 39.53
CA PRO A 171 41.27 27.36 39.22
C PRO A 171 40.88 26.60 37.95
N ALA A 172 40.44 25.36 38.10
CA ALA A 172 39.70 24.68 37.05
C ALA A 172 38.57 25.65 36.64
N THR A 173 38.51 25.98 35.35
CA THR A 173 37.36 26.68 34.76
C THR A 173 36.13 25.79 34.93
N ALA A 174 35.54 25.83 36.13
CA ALA A 174 34.49 24.92 36.54
C ALA A 174 33.27 25.20 35.67
N THR A 175 33.06 24.35 34.67
CA THR A 175 31.90 24.43 33.80
C THR A 175 30.68 24.21 34.69
N THR A 176 29.75 25.17 34.73
CA THR A 176 28.51 25.00 35.49
C THR A 176 27.47 24.25 34.66
N PRO A 177 26.50 23.54 35.28
CA PRO A 177 25.38 22.96 34.54
C PRO A 177 24.67 23.99 33.64
N ALA A 178 24.56 25.25 34.07
CA ALA A 178 23.99 26.32 33.23
C ALA A 178 24.77 26.55 31.93
N GLN A 179 26.11 26.51 31.97
CA GLN A 179 26.95 26.64 30.77
C GLN A 179 26.80 25.44 29.82
N LEU A 180 26.60 24.23 30.37
CA LEU A 180 26.36 23.02 29.58
C LEU A 180 25.05 23.09 28.76
N TRP A 181 23.99 23.68 29.33
CA TRP A 181 22.68 23.77 28.68
C TRP A 181 22.55 24.92 27.67
N GLN A 182 23.45 25.92 27.73
CA GLN A 182 23.36 27.13 26.91
C GLN A 182 23.27 26.87 25.38
N PRO A 183 24.02 25.92 24.79
CA PRO A 183 23.92 25.59 23.37
C PRO A 183 22.54 25.02 22.97
N VAL A 184 21.95 24.21 23.84
CA VAL A 184 20.61 23.62 23.63
C VAL A 184 19.54 24.70 23.71
N ILE A 185 19.60 25.53 24.77
CA ILE A 185 18.66 26.64 24.98
C ILE A 185 18.70 27.64 23.83
N THR A 186 19.89 28.00 23.36
CA THR A 186 20.06 29.00 22.31
C THR A 186 19.48 28.51 20.98
N ARG A 187 19.62 27.22 20.64
CA ARG A 187 18.96 26.63 19.46
C ARG A 187 17.44 26.57 19.61
N MET A 188 16.94 26.19 20.78
CA MET A 188 15.50 26.15 21.06
C MET A 188 14.86 27.54 20.90
N ILE A 189 15.45 28.57 21.51
CA ILE A 189 14.93 29.94 21.46
C ILE A 189 15.09 30.55 20.06
N GLY A 190 16.17 30.20 19.35
CA GLY A 190 16.43 30.64 17.99
C GLY A 190 15.53 29.99 16.92
N ALA A 191 14.72 28.99 17.29
CA ALA A 191 13.81 28.31 16.39
C ALA A 191 12.64 29.23 16.01
N SER A 192 12.39 29.40 14.72
CA SER A 192 11.19 30.08 14.23
C SER A 192 9.96 29.19 14.41
N SER A 193 8.79 29.80 14.56
CA SER A 193 7.53 29.05 14.46
C SER A 193 7.41 28.41 13.07
N GLU A 194 7.32 27.09 13.04
CA GLU A 194 7.04 26.33 11.83
C GLU A 194 5.52 26.19 11.67
N ASN A 195 5.00 26.46 10.47
CA ASN A 195 3.58 26.27 10.13
C ASN A 195 2.59 26.98 11.09
N GLY A 196 3.01 28.09 11.72
CA GLY A 196 2.18 28.83 12.69
C GLY A 196 2.08 28.18 14.08
N ILE A 197 2.84 27.11 14.34
CA ILE A 197 2.89 26.42 15.62
C ILE A 197 3.92 27.09 16.55
N ASP A 198 3.49 27.43 17.76
CA ASP A 198 4.35 27.97 18.81
C ASP A 198 4.89 26.85 19.73
N TRP A 199 5.91 26.14 19.21
CA TRP A 199 6.59 25.06 19.92
C TRP A 199 7.28 25.51 21.21
N LEU A 200 7.75 26.77 21.27
CA LEU A 200 8.40 27.30 22.46
C LEU A 200 7.41 27.50 23.61
N SER A 201 6.22 28.03 23.31
CA SER A 201 5.14 28.14 24.31
C SER A 201 4.68 26.77 24.80
N TYR A 202 4.52 25.79 23.89
CA TYR A 202 4.22 24.41 24.27
C TYR A 202 5.29 23.85 25.23
N ALA A 203 6.57 23.95 24.84
CA ALA A 203 7.68 23.43 25.62
C ALA A 203 7.77 24.04 27.02
N ARG A 204 7.53 25.36 27.15
CA ARG A 204 7.49 26.05 28.46
C ARG A 204 6.31 25.62 29.33
N ARG A 205 5.13 25.37 28.74
CA ARG A 205 3.98 24.81 29.50
C ARG A 205 4.32 23.44 30.06
N GLN A 206 4.91 22.56 29.24
CA GLN A 206 5.33 21.22 29.66
C GLN A 206 6.43 21.28 30.73
N ALA A 207 7.39 22.21 30.63
CA ALA A 207 8.38 22.46 31.67
C ALA A 207 7.74 22.81 33.02
N GLY A 208 6.76 23.72 33.03
CA GLY A 208 6.01 24.08 34.24
C GLY A 208 5.27 22.88 34.86
N ARG A 209 4.72 21.99 34.02
CA ARG A 209 4.10 20.73 34.48
C ARG A 209 5.14 19.77 35.08
N SER A 210 6.31 19.61 34.45
CA SER A 210 7.42 18.80 35.00
C SER A 210 7.91 19.33 36.36
N THR A 211 8.01 20.66 36.52
CA THR A 211 8.36 21.27 37.81
C THR A 211 7.32 20.92 38.87
N ARG A 212 6.02 21.09 38.59
CA ARG A 212 4.95 20.67 39.52
C ARG A 212 5.02 19.18 39.85
N PHE A 213 5.26 18.34 38.84
CA PHE A 213 5.41 16.89 39.00
C PHE A 213 6.54 16.55 39.97
N SER A 214 7.67 17.27 39.89
CA SER A 214 8.83 17.05 40.75
C SER A 214 8.65 17.51 42.20
N GLN A 215 7.76 18.48 42.45
CA GLN A 215 7.54 19.11 43.75
C GLN A 215 6.49 18.41 44.62
N THR A 216 5.65 17.58 44.03
CA THR A 216 4.63 16.80 44.75
C THR A 216 5.08 15.36 44.93
N ASP A 217 4.88 14.78 46.11
CA ASP A 217 5.04 13.35 46.38
C ASP A 217 3.70 12.61 46.38
N GLU A 218 2.59 13.33 46.23
CA GLU A 218 1.26 12.75 46.19
C GLU A 218 1.03 12.01 44.86
N LEU A 219 0.77 10.71 44.95
CA LEU A 219 0.61 9.84 43.78
C LEU A 219 -0.55 10.26 42.88
N ILE A 220 -1.64 10.74 43.49
CA ILE A 220 -2.84 11.23 42.80
C ILE A 220 -2.49 12.47 41.98
N GLU A 221 -1.88 13.48 42.61
CA GLU A 221 -1.49 14.71 41.91
C GLU A 221 -0.45 14.44 40.80
N ARG A 222 0.50 13.52 41.02
CA ARG A 222 1.43 13.08 39.96
C ARG A 222 0.72 12.44 38.76
N ALA A 223 -0.33 11.67 39.00
CA ALA A 223 -1.13 11.07 37.93
C ALA A 223 -1.88 12.15 37.15
N ARG A 224 -2.51 13.12 37.84
CA ARG A 224 -3.22 14.26 37.24
C ARG A 224 -2.31 15.10 36.34
N ILE A 225 -1.14 15.49 36.85
CA ILE A 225 -0.18 16.30 36.08
C ILE A 225 0.26 15.54 34.83
N ARG A 226 0.50 14.23 34.93
CA ARG A 226 0.89 13.41 33.77
C ARG A 226 -0.23 13.33 32.74
N ASP A 227 -1.48 13.20 33.17
CA ASP A 227 -2.64 13.19 32.29
C ASP A 227 -2.74 14.51 31.50
N GLU A 228 -2.64 15.66 32.19
CA GLU A 228 -2.59 16.99 31.55
C GLU A 228 -1.44 17.12 30.53
N MET A 229 -0.28 16.51 30.82
CA MET A 229 0.87 16.53 29.90
C MET A 229 0.59 15.71 28.65
N LEU A 230 0.02 14.51 28.80
CA LEU A 230 -0.31 13.61 27.68
C LEU A 230 -1.44 14.20 26.81
N GLN A 231 -2.46 14.81 27.39
CA GLN A 231 -3.53 15.47 26.63
C GLN A 231 -2.99 16.61 25.75
N ASP A 232 -2.19 17.53 26.33
CA ASP A 232 -1.59 18.66 25.59
C ASP A 232 -0.56 18.16 24.56
N GLU A 233 0.10 17.01 24.79
CA GLU A 233 0.96 16.38 23.78
C GLU A 233 0.16 15.77 22.62
N ALA A 234 -0.93 15.05 22.89
CA ALA A 234 -1.80 14.52 21.85
C ALA A 234 -2.42 15.64 21.00
N GLU A 235 -2.87 16.72 21.63
CA GLU A 235 -3.40 17.88 20.94
C GLU A 235 -2.34 18.58 20.09
N MET A 236 -1.11 18.72 20.61
CA MET A 236 0.00 19.27 19.84
C MET A 236 0.36 18.39 18.63
N ALA A 237 0.37 17.06 18.81
CA ALA A 237 0.61 16.11 17.73
C ALA A 237 -0.45 16.22 16.62
N MET A 238 -1.73 16.41 16.99
CA MET A 238 -2.81 16.68 16.03
C MET A 238 -2.57 17.96 15.25
N VAL A 239 -2.25 19.06 15.94
CA VAL A 239 -2.02 20.36 15.30
C VAL A 239 -0.81 20.32 14.35
N SER A 240 0.21 19.52 14.65
CA SER A 240 1.36 19.31 13.77
C SER A 240 1.15 18.29 12.66
N GLY A 241 -0.01 17.62 12.59
CA GLY A 241 -0.32 16.58 11.61
C GLY A 241 0.32 15.22 11.88
N ASP A 242 0.83 14.97 13.09
CA ASP A 242 1.34 13.67 13.53
C ASP A 242 0.23 12.83 14.16
N TRP A 243 -0.70 12.39 13.31
CA TRP A 243 -1.90 11.68 13.72
C TRP A 243 -1.60 10.35 14.42
N LEU A 244 -0.58 9.63 13.96
CA LEU A 244 -0.20 8.35 14.54
C LEU A 244 0.28 8.53 15.98
N HIS A 245 1.12 9.54 16.22
CA HIS A 245 1.59 9.86 17.56
C HIS A 245 0.44 10.31 18.47
N ALA A 246 -0.47 11.15 17.97
CA ALA A 246 -1.64 11.58 18.73
C ALA A 246 -2.49 10.40 19.24
N VAL A 247 -2.79 9.42 18.38
CA VAL A 247 -3.58 8.23 18.74
C VAL A 247 -2.84 7.37 19.76
N TRP A 248 -1.53 7.18 19.58
CA TRP A 248 -0.70 6.42 20.51
C TRP A 248 -0.60 7.08 21.90
N VAL A 249 -0.50 8.42 21.95
CA VAL A 249 -0.51 9.18 23.21
C VAL A 249 -1.88 9.12 23.89
N ALA A 250 -2.98 9.20 23.12
CA ALA A 250 -4.33 9.03 23.65
C ALA A 250 -4.54 7.63 24.25
N PHE A 251 -4.05 6.60 23.58
CA PHE A 251 -4.02 5.24 24.13
C PHE A 251 -3.24 5.15 25.44
N GLU A 252 -2.05 5.76 25.52
CA GLU A 252 -1.26 5.80 26.77
C GLU A 252 -1.98 6.57 27.90
N GLY A 253 -2.68 7.66 27.58
CA GLY A 253 -3.50 8.39 28.55
C GLY A 253 -4.59 7.50 29.14
N LEU A 254 -5.43 6.94 28.27
CA LEU A 254 -6.57 6.11 28.68
C LEU A 254 -6.16 4.85 29.45
N ILE A 255 -5.12 4.14 29.01
CA ILE A 255 -4.64 2.95 29.75
C ILE A 255 -4.17 3.32 31.16
N ARG A 256 -3.56 4.49 31.35
CA ARG A 256 -3.16 4.95 32.69
C ARG A 256 -4.37 5.33 33.54
N LEU A 257 -5.42 5.90 32.94
CA LEU A 257 -6.66 6.22 33.64
C LEU A 257 -7.35 4.97 34.20
N THR A 258 -7.29 3.83 33.49
CA THR A 258 -7.84 2.55 34.01
C THR A 258 -7.20 2.12 35.34
N ALA A 259 -5.99 2.60 35.64
CA ALA A 259 -5.24 2.28 36.85
C ALA A 259 -5.45 3.28 38.00
N THR A 260 -6.16 4.39 37.78
CA THR A 260 -6.36 5.47 38.76
C THR A 260 -7.83 5.84 38.91
N ARG A 261 -8.47 5.39 40.00
CA ARG A 261 -9.94 5.49 40.23
C ARG A 261 -10.48 6.88 40.62
N GLU A 262 -9.62 7.82 41.02
CA GLU A 262 -10.05 9.02 41.78
C GLU A 262 -9.72 10.37 41.11
N VAL A 263 -9.06 10.40 39.94
CA VAL A 263 -8.29 11.59 39.49
C VAL A 263 -8.58 12.04 38.05
N ALA A 264 -9.34 11.28 37.28
CA ALA A 264 -9.39 11.42 35.83
C ALA A 264 -10.29 12.58 35.35
N ASP A 265 -9.85 13.28 34.30
CA ASP A 265 -10.73 14.04 33.39
C ASP A 265 -10.89 13.25 32.08
N PRO A 266 -11.71 12.18 32.07
CA PRO A 266 -11.95 11.38 30.87
C PRO A 266 -12.68 12.19 29.78
N GLY A 267 -13.40 13.25 30.15
CA GLY A 267 -14.06 14.17 29.22
C GLY A 267 -13.07 14.86 28.28
N GLY A 268 -11.91 15.30 28.79
CA GLY A 268 -10.86 15.89 27.94
C GLY A 268 -10.34 14.93 26.85
N TRP A 269 -10.26 13.63 27.14
CA TRP A 269 -9.90 12.62 26.15
C TRP A 269 -11.01 12.35 25.14
N MET A 270 -12.27 12.28 25.59
CA MET A 270 -13.43 12.15 24.70
C MET A 270 -13.49 13.29 23.69
N ASP A 271 -13.39 14.54 24.16
CA ASP A 271 -13.41 15.72 23.31
C ASP A 271 -12.30 15.69 22.26
N LEU A 272 -11.09 15.22 22.62
CA LEU A 272 -9.97 15.08 21.70
C LEU A 272 -10.23 14.01 20.63
N LEU A 273 -10.72 12.84 21.05
CA LEU A 273 -11.00 11.71 20.16
C LEU A 273 -12.17 11.99 19.21
N ASP A 274 -13.18 12.72 19.68
CA ASP A 274 -14.30 13.19 18.85
C ASP A 274 -13.81 14.16 17.77
N ARG A 275 -12.86 15.07 18.09
CA ARG A 275 -12.25 15.95 17.08
C ARG A 275 -11.45 15.16 16.05
N LEU A 276 -10.66 14.16 16.47
CA LEU A 276 -9.94 13.27 15.57
C LEU A 276 -10.90 12.52 14.63
N HIS A 277 -11.97 11.95 15.19
CA HIS A 277 -12.93 11.17 14.44
C HIS A 277 -13.81 12.03 13.53
N ALA A 278 -14.27 13.20 13.96
CA ALA A 278 -15.18 14.02 13.16
C ALA A 278 -14.47 14.78 12.03
N ASN A 279 -13.24 15.25 12.28
CA ASN A 279 -12.59 16.22 11.39
C ASN A 279 -11.43 15.63 10.56
N HIS A 280 -10.90 14.46 10.93
CA HIS A 280 -9.62 13.97 10.38
C HIS A 280 -9.62 12.50 9.91
N ILE A 281 -10.80 11.93 9.55
CA ILE A 281 -10.89 10.54 9.06
C ILE A 281 -10.03 10.30 7.82
N GLY A 282 -10.01 11.26 6.89
CA GLY A 282 -9.24 11.14 5.65
C GLY A 282 -7.76 10.99 5.94
N GLU A 283 -7.22 11.90 6.75
CA GLU A 283 -5.83 11.93 7.19
C GLU A 283 -5.44 10.67 7.96
N LEU A 284 -6.30 10.18 8.87
CA LEU A 284 -6.09 8.91 9.57
C LEU A 284 -5.95 7.74 8.58
N ARG A 285 -6.83 7.65 7.56
CA ARG A 285 -6.76 6.61 6.52
C ARG A 285 -5.52 6.69 5.64
N THR A 286 -4.97 7.88 5.43
CA THR A 286 -3.70 8.02 4.70
C THR A 286 -2.55 7.34 5.42
N VAL A 287 -2.56 7.35 6.76
CA VAL A 287 -1.54 6.69 7.59
C VAL A 287 -1.84 5.21 7.74
N ASP A 288 -3.09 4.84 8.02
CA ASP A 288 -3.50 3.47 8.25
C ASP A 288 -5.04 3.36 8.17
N LEU A 289 -5.53 2.42 7.36
CA LEU A 289 -6.97 2.20 7.18
C LEU A 289 -7.72 1.83 8.47
N ASP A 290 -7.05 1.24 9.46
CA ASP A 290 -7.64 0.81 10.73
C ASP A 290 -7.60 1.88 11.84
N LEU A 291 -6.91 3.01 11.63
CA LEU A 291 -6.85 4.08 12.62
C LEU A 291 -8.22 4.69 12.96
N PRO A 292 -9.14 4.94 12.00
CA PRO A 292 -10.48 5.42 12.35
C PRO A 292 -11.24 4.49 13.29
N VAL A 293 -11.08 3.16 13.12
CA VAL A 293 -11.68 2.16 14.01
C VAL A 293 -10.99 2.20 15.36
N THR A 294 -9.66 2.31 15.38
CA THR A 294 -8.87 2.44 16.62
C THR A 294 -9.32 3.65 17.43
N VAL A 295 -9.49 4.81 16.81
CA VAL A 295 -9.97 6.03 17.47
C VAL A 295 -11.37 5.83 18.06
N ALA A 296 -12.26 5.12 17.36
CA ALA A 296 -13.57 4.78 17.91
C ALA A 296 -13.48 3.89 19.16
N LEU A 297 -12.64 2.85 19.16
CA LEU A 297 -12.39 2.01 20.33
C LEU A 297 -11.84 2.81 21.52
N LEU A 298 -10.94 3.77 21.25
CA LEU A 298 -10.43 4.68 22.28
C LEU A 298 -11.53 5.60 22.82
N ALA A 299 -12.43 6.08 21.97
CA ALA A 299 -13.55 6.93 22.39
C ALA A 299 -14.55 6.14 23.24
N ASP A 300 -14.84 4.89 22.88
CA ASP A 300 -15.67 3.98 23.67
C ASP A 300 -15.02 3.69 25.04
N ALA A 301 -13.70 3.44 25.07
CA ALA A 301 -12.95 3.28 26.32
C ALA A 301 -13.03 4.54 27.20
N ALA A 302 -12.87 5.73 26.61
CA ALA A 302 -13.00 7.00 27.33
C ALA A 302 -14.41 7.17 27.90
N SER A 303 -15.46 6.84 27.13
CA SER A 303 -16.85 6.90 27.56
C SER A 303 -17.14 5.94 28.73
N TYR A 304 -16.57 4.73 28.73
CA TYR A 304 -16.70 3.80 29.85
C TYR A 304 -16.05 4.30 31.14
N LEU A 305 -15.01 5.13 31.00
CA LEU A 305 -14.33 5.76 32.14
C LEU A 305 -15.03 7.05 32.60
N ASP A 306 -15.84 7.67 31.74
CA ASP A 306 -16.61 8.89 32.01
C ASP A 306 -17.94 8.58 32.72
N GLY A 307 -17.88 8.39 34.05
CA GLY A 307 -19.07 8.17 34.86
C GLY A 307 -18.81 8.16 36.37
N PRO A 308 -19.86 8.30 37.21
CA PRO A 308 -19.73 8.27 38.67
C PRO A 308 -19.26 6.90 39.20
N GLU A 309 -19.53 5.83 38.45
CA GLU A 309 -18.97 4.49 38.66
C GLU A 309 -18.30 4.01 37.35
N PRO A 310 -16.99 4.23 37.18
CA PRO A 310 -16.29 3.89 35.93
C PRO A 310 -16.34 2.40 35.61
N ALA A 311 -16.74 2.06 34.38
CA ALA A 311 -16.78 0.69 33.86
C ALA A 311 -15.40 0.25 33.35
N VAL A 312 -14.45 0.07 34.27
CA VAL A 312 -13.03 -0.17 33.97
C VAL A 312 -12.80 -1.45 33.12
N GLN A 313 -13.57 -2.51 33.35
CA GLN A 313 -13.37 -3.77 32.62
C GLN A 313 -13.77 -3.68 31.13
N PRO A 314 -14.95 -3.14 30.78
CA PRO A 314 -15.25 -2.75 29.40
C PRO A 314 -14.18 -1.86 28.77
N ALA A 315 -13.72 -0.82 29.47
CA ALA A 315 -12.66 0.07 28.94
C ALA A 315 -11.36 -0.69 28.60
N ILE A 316 -10.94 -1.64 29.45
CA ILE A 316 -9.75 -2.47 29.20
C ILE A 316 -9.94 -3.37 28.00
N ALA A 317 -11.14 -3.90 27.77
CA ALA A 317 -11.43 -4.72 26.60
C ALA A 317 -11.26 -3.90 25.30
N GLU A 318 -11.81 -2.69 25.26
CA GLU A 318 -11.65 -1.79 24.11
C GLU A 318 -10.19 -1.37 23.90
N LEU A 319 -9.47 -1.01 24.97
CA LEU A 319 -8.05 -0.66 24.92
C LEU A 319 -7.17 -1.82 24.45
N ALA A 320 -7.52 -3.05 24.81
CA ALA A 320 -6.82 -4.23 24.34
C ALA A 320 -6.95 -4.43 22.83
N ASP A 321 -8.15 -4.26 22.29
CA ASP A 321 -8.40 -4.38 20.86
C ASP A 321 -7.81 -3.19 20.08
N ALA A 322 -7.82 -1.98 20.66
CA ALA A 322 -7.13 -0.82 20.13
C ALA A 322 -5.61 -1.07 20.05
N TYR A 323 -4.99 -1.63 21.09
CA TYR A 323 -3.57 -1.98 21.09
C TYR A 323 -3.23 -3.01 20.01
N ALA A 324 -4.05 -4.06 19.87
CA ALA A 324 -3.86 -5.11 18.88
C ALA A 324 -3.79 -4.54 17.44
N ARG A 325 -4.69 -3.61 17.12
CA ARG A 325 -4.73 -2.89 15.83
C ARG A 325 -3.55 -1.92 15.68
N LEU A 326 -3.24 -1.14 16.71
CA LEU A 326 -2.10 -0.21 16.70
C LEU A 326 -0.77 -0.95 16.53
N ALA A 327 -0.62 -2.13 17.12
CA ALA A 327 0.59 -2.93 17.00
C ALA A 327 0.72 -3.65 15.64
N LEU A 328 -0.34 -3.68 14.82
CA LEU A 328 -0.41 -4.27 13.46
C LEU A 328 -0.24 -5.79 13.35
N PHE A 329 -0.25 -6.53 14.46
CA PHE A 329 -0.05 -7.99 14.37
C PHE A 329 -1.33 -8.78 14.14
N MET A 330 -2.50 -8.18 14.44
CA MET A 330 -3.78 -8.90 14.52
C MET A 330 -4.99 -7.95 14.59
N PRO A 331 -6.20 -8.40 14.20
CA PRO A 331 -7.40 -7.55 14.13
C PRO A 331 -7.99 -7.17 15.50
N ASP A 332 -7.92 -8.06 16.50
CA ASP A 332 -8.43 -7.84 17.87
C ASP A 332 -7.74 -8.82 18.82
N MET A 333 -7.51 -8.47 20.09
CA MET A 333 -6.69 -9.27 21.00
C MET A 333 -7.27 -10.68 21.25
N ALA A 334 -8.59 -10.81 21.23
CA ALA A 334 -9.29 -12.08 21.45
C ALA A 334 -8.92 -13.12 20.39
N PHE A 335 -8.78 -12.70 19.12
CA PHE A 335 -8.40 -13.56 18.01
C PHE A 335 -7.10 -14.35 18.26
N TYR A 336 -6.10 -13.75 18.91
CA TYR A 336 -4.87 -14.46 19.28
C TYR A 336 -5.04 -15.28 20.55
N LEU A 337 -5.72 -14.73 21.55
CA LEU A 337 -5.99 -15.43 22.81
C LEU A 337 -6.70 -16.76 22.57
N ASP A 338 -7.66 -16.82 21.65
CA ASP A 338 -8.53 -17.98 21.40
C ASP A 338 -7.94 -19.08 20.51
N GLN A 339 -6.69 -18.93 20.06
CA GLN A 339 -6.11 -19.92 19.16
C GLN A 339 -5.70 -21.23 19.86
N PRO A 340 -5.87 -22.40 19.21
CA PRO A 340 -5.48 -23.70 19.78
C PRO A 340 -4.01 -23.78 20.17
N VAL A 341 -3.12 -23.06 19.47
CA VAL A 341 -1.68 -23.06 19.74
C VAL A 341 -1.36 -22.56 21.15
N ARG A 342 -2.25 -21.77 21.76
CA ARG A 342 -2.11 -21.22 23.11
C ARG A 342 -2.60 -22.14 24.22
N GLN A 343 -3.06 -23.35 23.90
CA GLN A 343 -3.61 -24.26 24.90
C GLN A 343 -2.61 -24.57 26.03
N ALA A 344 -1.32 -24.67 25.73
CA ALA A 344 -0.29 -24.87 26.74
C ALA A 344 -0.23 -23.69 27.73
N MET A 345 -0.16 -22.45 27.22
CA MET A 345 -0.12 -21.25 28.06
C MET A 345 -1.41 -21.06 28.85
N ARG A 346 -2.58 -21.31 28.24
CA ARG A 346 -3.88 -21.27 28.93
C ARG A 346 -3.96 -22.26 30.09
N ARG A 347 -3.46 -23.49 29.90
CA ARG A 347 -3.40 -24.50 30.97
C ARG A 347 -2.50 -24.04 32.11
N VAL A 348 -1.35 -23.45 31.79
CA VAL A 348 -0.40 -22.97 32.78
C VAL A 348 -0.99 -21.79 33.57
N SER A 349 -1.62 -20.82 32.90
CA SER A 349 -2.33 -19.74 33.58
C SER A 349 -3.48 -20.26 34.46
N ALA A 350 -4.26 -21.24 34.00
CA ALA A 350 -5.33 -21.84 34.80
C ALA A 350 -4.80 -22.63 36.01
N ASP A 351 -3.69 -23.35 35.87
CA ASP A 351 -2.99 -24.02 36.99
C ASP A 351 -2.43 -23.00 38.00
N CYS A 352 -2.22 -21.77 37.54
CA CYS A 352 -1.75 -20.61 38.29
C CYS A 352 -2.88 -19.69 38.75
N ASP A 353 -4.15 -20.07 38.62
CA ASP A 353 -5.29 -19.27 39.10
C ASP A 353 -5.74 -19.82 40.47
N PRO A 354 -5.64 -19.06 41.57
CA PRO A 354 -6.10 -19.54 42.87
C PRO A 354 -7.63 -19.49 42.88
N ASP A 355 -8.28 -20.52 43.44
CA ASP A 355 -9.72 -20.52 43.63
C ASP A 355 -10.16 -19.21 44.31
N PRO A 356 -11.03 -18.38 43.68
CA PRO A 356 -11.47 -17.11 44.24
C PRO A 356 -12.23 -17.27 45.58
N LEU A 357 -12.63 -18.50 45.93
CA LEU A 357 -13.23 -18.87 47.22
C LEU A 357 -12.21 -19.38 48.25
N LEU A 358 -10.92 -19.45 47.91
CA LEU A 358 -9.86 -19.88 48.81
C LEU A 358 -9.65 -18.85 49.93
N VAL A 359 -10.22 -19.10 51.10
CA VAL A 359 -9.99 -18.31 52.30
C VAL A 359 -8.76 -18.86 53.05
N GLY A 360 -7.59 -18.27 52.81
CA GLY A 360 -6.35 -18.62 53.50
C GLY A 360 -5.12 -18.59 52.60
N PRO A 361 -3.92 -18.90 53.12
CA PRO A 361 -2.72 -18.85 52.31
C PRO A 361 -2.65 -19.99 51.29
N LEU A 362 -2.43 -19.66 50.01
CA LEU A 362 -2.09 -20.61 48.94
C LEU A 362 -1.09 -21.69 49.42
N PRO A 363 -1.43 -22.99 49.26
CA PRO A 363 -0.52 -24.09 49.60
C PRO A 363 0.81 -23.99 48.85
N ARG A 364 1.92 -24.24 49.55
CA ARG A 364 3.28 -24.19 48.97
C ARG A 364 3.42 -25.07 47.74
N GLU A 365 2.82 -26.26 47.73
CA GLU A 365 2.88 -27.20 46.61
C GLU A 365 2.19 -26.65 45.35
N VAL A 366 1.05 -25.97 45.50
CA VAL A 366 0.33 -25.33 44.39
C VAL A 366 1.16 -24.17 43.84
N PHE A 367 1.71 -23.35 44.73
CA PHE A 367 2.58 -22.24 44.37
C PHE A 367 3.84 -22.70 43.63
N GLU A 368 4.60 -23.66 44.17
CA GLU A 368 5.82 -24.17 43.55
C GLU A 368 5.54 -24.89 42.22
N ARG A 369 4.40 -25.58 42.09
CA ARG A 369 3.99 -26.25 40.84
C ARG A 369 3.70 -25.25 39.74
N CYS A 370 2.88 -24.23 40.02
CA CYS A 370 2.58 -23.17 39.05
C CYS A 370 3.86 -22.47 38.59
N VAL A 371 4.71 -22.03 39.53
CA VAL A 371 5.97 -21.35 39.20
C VAL A 371 6.85 -22.26 38.36
N LYS A 372 7.01 -23.53 38.75
CA LYS A 372 7.78 -24.51 37.97
C LYS A 372 7.23 -24.64 36.55
N HIS A 373 5.92 -24.80 36.36
CA HIS A 373 5.31 -24.89 35.04
C HIS A 373 5.54 -23.62 34.20
N LEU A 374 5.43 -22.43 34.79
CA LEU A 374 5.75 -21.17 34.11
C LEU A 374 7.20 -21.11 33.65
N LEU A 375 8.15 -21.51 34.51
CA LEU A 375 9.56 -21.53 34.15
C LEU A 375 9.86 -22.61 33.10
N ASP A 376 9.24 -23.78 33.20
CA ASP A 376 9.37 -24.86 32.22
C ASP A 376 8.88 -24.38 30.84
N VAL A 377 7.73 -23.70 30.76
CA VAL A 377 7.21 -23.11 29.51
C VAL A 377 8.16 -22.06 28.96
N ILE A 378 8.60 -21.11 29.78
CA ILE A 378 9.51 -20.03 29.35
C ILE A 378 10.84 -20.60 28.83
N GLY A 379 11.38 -21.61 29.51
CA GLY A 379 12.67 -22.23 29.17
C GLY A 379 12.59 -23.27 28.05
N GLN A 380 11.44 -23.93 27.88
CA GLN A 380 11.25 -25.06 26.96
C GLN A 380 9.82 -25.04 26.41
N GLY A 381 9.65 -24.76 25.12
CA GLY A 381 8.36 -24.91 24.44
C GLY A 381 7.87 -23.68 23.68
N LEU A 382 8.36 -22.47 24.01
CA LEU A 382 8.03 -21.26 23.25
C LEU A 382 8.65 -21.22 21.84
N ASP A 383 9.57 -22.13 21.55
CA ASP A 383 10.28 -22.31 20.29
C ASP A 383 9.76 -23.49 19.45
N SER A 384 8.65 -24.10 19.87
CA SER A 384 8.01 -25.20 19.13
C SER A 384 7.60 -24.80 17.71
N GLU A 385 7.67 -25.73 16.76
CA GLU A 385 7.30 -25.48 15.36
C GLU A 385 5.83 -25.06 15.21
N GLU A 386 4.96 -25.49 16.12
CA GLU A 386 3.57 -25.06 16.18
C GLU A 386 3.44 -23.57 16.54
N LEU A 387 4.33 -23.03 17.39
CA LEU A 387 4.30 -21.66 17.89
C LEU A 387 5.12 -20.66 17.09
N VAL A 388 6.19 -21.07 16.41
CA VAL A 388 7.06 -20.16 15.64
C VAL A 388 7.28 -20.59 14.19
N GLY A 389 6.85 -21.78 13.80
CA GLY A 389 7.05 -22.35 12.47
C GLY A 389 8.41 -23.04 12.28
N GLY A 390 8.51 -23.94 11.29
CA GLY A 390 9.75 -24.61 10.93
C GLY A 390 10.67 -23.73 10.08
N VAL A 391 11.94 -23.61 10.48
CA VAL A 391 12.97 -22.82 9.77
C VAL A 391 13.31 -23.38 8.39
N ASN A 392 13.04 -24.65 8.12
CA ASN A 392 13.45 -25.33 6.88
C ASN A 392 12.31 -25.48 5.85
N GLY A 393 11.18 -24.81 6.06
CA GLY A 393 10.04 -24.84 5.14
C GLY A 393 9.00 -25.90 5.47
N PRO A 394 8.10 -26.23 4.51
CA PRO A 394 8.19 -25.99 3.06
C PRO A 394 7.94 -24.53 2.63
N PHE A 395 8.72 -24.02 1.66
CA PHE A 395 8.67 -22.61 1.20
C PHE A 395 7.87 -22.37 -0.08
N ALA A 396 7.01 -23.29 -0.49
CA ALA A 396 6.22 -23.08 -1.71
C ALA A 396 5.23 -21.90 -1.54
N PRO A 397 4.87 -21.17 -2.60
CA PRO A 397 4.04 -19.96 -2.51
C PRO A 397 2.70 -20.13 -1.80
N HIS A 398 2.05 -21.30 -1.94
CA HIS A 398 0.79 -21.57 -1.24
C HIS A 398 0.96 -21.74 0.27
N PHE A 399 2.10 -22.29 0.73
CA PHE A 399 2.42 -22.32 2.16
C PHE A 399 2.71 -20.90 2.65
N LEU A 400 3.53 -20.13 1.93
CA LEU A 400 3.78 -18.73 2.28
C LEU A 400 2.48 -17.94 2.46
N ARG A 401 1.54 -18.01 1.50
CA ARG A 401 0.26 -17.31 1.59
C ARG A 401 -0.57 -17.73 2.80
N ARG A 402 -0.58 -19.03 3.14
CA ARG A 402 -1.23 -19.53 4.35
C ARG A 402 -0.55 -19.00 5.61
N GLU A 403 0.78 -19.06 5.68
CA GLU A 403 1.54 -18.63 6.86
C GLU A 403 1.49 -17.10 7.04
N MET A 404 1.45 -16.33 5.96
CA MET A 404 1.25 -14.88 5.99
C MET A 404 -0.15 -14.47 6.45
N GLY A 405 -1.12 -15.39 6.52
CA GLY A 405 -2.45 -15.13 7.07
C GLY A 405 -2.53 -15.24 8.61
N LEU A 406 -1.48 -15.72 9.27
CA LEU A 406 -1.43 -15.90 10.73
C LEU A 406 -0.86 -14.66 11.43
N VAL A 407 -0.88 -14.65 12.77
CA VAL A 407 -0.25 -13.58 13.56
C VAL A 407 1.26 -13.66 13.39
N SER A 408 1.93 -12.53 13.18
CA SER A 408 3.36 -12.47 12.76
C SER A 408 4.28 -13.29 13.66
N TRP A 409 4.06 -13.20 14.97
CA TRP A 409 4.87 -13.90 15.98
C TRP A 409 4.70 -15.41 15.98
N GLN A 410 3.60 -15.93 15.43
CA GLN A 410 3.35 -17.38 15.35
C GLN A 410 4.18 -18.09 14.27
N ARG A 411 4.79 -17.33 13.36
CA ARG A 411 5.54 -17.84 12.20
C ARG A 411 6.90 -17.16 12.03
N ALA A 412 7.42 -16.56 13.09
CA ALA A 412 8.65 -15.79 13.02
C ALA A 412 9.86 -16.61 12.51
N ALA A 413 9.99 -17.88 12.93
CA ALA A 413 11.07 -18.74 12.48
C ALA A 413 10.90 -19.23 11.04
N TYR A 414 9.66 -19.54 10.64
CA TYR A 414 9.33 -19.86 9.24
C TYR A 414 9.64 -18.68 8.32
N LEU A 415 9.28 -17.46 8.70
CA LEU A 415 9.49 -16.26 7.90
C LEU A 415 10.98 -15.92 7.74
N ASP A 416 11.78 -16.07 8.79
CA ASP A 416 13.24 -15.92 8.69
C ASP A 416 13.85 -16.97 7.74
N GLY A 417 13.43 -18.22 7.87
CA GLY A 417 13.86 -19.31 6.98
C GLY A 417 13.46 -19.06 5.52
N HIS A 418 12.23 -18.61 5.30
CA HIS A 418 11.73 -18.25 3.97
C HIS A 418 12.51 -17.08 3.39
N LEU A 419 12.85 -16.06 4.19
CA LEU A 419 13.63 -14.92 3.74
C LEU A 419 15.06 -15.33 3.38
N ASN A 420 15.69 -16.19 4.19
CA ASN A 420 16.99 -16.77 3.86
C ASN A 420 16.96 -17.48 2.50
N TRP A 421 15.94 -18.31 2.26
CA TRP A 421 15.75 -19.00 0.99
C TRP A 421 15.51 -18.02 -0.17
N LEU A 422 14.60 -17.06 0.00
CA LEU A 422 14.21 -16.10 -1.03
C LEU A 422 15.37 -15.17 -1.43
N LEU A 423 16.18 -14.77 -0.46
CA LEU A 423 17.31 -13.88 -0.65
C LEU A 423 18.63 -14.61 -0.96
N ASP A 424 18.59 -15.94 -1.06
CA ASP A 424 19.76 -16.82 -1.22
C ASP A 424 20.87 -16.48 -0.19
N ALA A 425 20.45 -16.26 1.06
CA ALA A 425 21.33 -15.86 2.15
C ALA A 425 21.74 -17.09 2.97
N PRO A 426 23.04 -17.44 3.05
CA PRO A 426 23.53 -18.58 3.83
C PRO A 426 23.65 -18.23 5.33
N CYS A 427 22.68 -17.49 5.87
CA CYS A 427 22.72 -17.01 7.24
C CYS A 427 22.25 -18.11 8.22
N PRO A 428 22.97 -18.34 9.31
CA PRO A 428 22.55 -19.31 10.32
C PRO A 428 21.20 -18.86 10.91
N PRO A 429 20.22 -19.77 11.08
CA PRO A 429 18.92 -19.38 11.57
C PRO A 429 19.00 -18.90 13.02
N ALA A 430 18.34 -17.78 13.32
CA ALA A 430 18.24 -17.29 14.68
C ALA A 430 17.29 -18.18 15.50
N ALA A 431 17.65 -18.47 16.74
CA ALA A 431 16.72 -19.10 17.68
C ALA A 431 15.51 -18.17 17.92
N ARG A 432 14.30 -18.73 17.88
CA ARG A 432 13.04 -17.99 17.99
C ARG A 432 12.17 -18.55 19.09
N ALA A 433 11.96 -17.78 20.16
CA ALA A 433 10.80 -17.93 21.03
C ALA A 433 9.64 -17.05 20.56
N ASN A 434 8.41 -17.52 20.73
CA ASN A 434 7.22 -16.70 20.54
C ASN A 434 7.20 -15.56 21.58
N VAL A 435 7.39 -14.33 21.10
CA VAL A 435 7.52 -13.14 21.94
C VAL A 435 6.26 -12.83 22.73
N LEU A 436 5.08 -13.05 22.14
CA LEU A 436 3.81 -12.78 22.81
C LEU A 436 3.61 -13.76 23.96
N GLU A 437 3.79 -15.06 23.73
CA GLU A 437 3.71 -16.08 24.79
C GLU A 437 4.76 -15.86 25.87
N TRP A 438 5.99 -15.47 25.50
CA TRP A 438 7.03 -15.12 26.46
C TRP A 438 6.61 -13.96 27.36
N SER A 439 6.10 -12.88 26.77
CA SER A 439 5.64 -11.71 27.52
C SER A 439 4.49 -12.04 28.47
N LEU A 440 3.57 -12.91 28.06
CA LEU A 440 2.45 -13.39 28.86
C LEU A 440 2.93 -14.22 30.04
N ALA A 441 3.84 -15.17 29.82
CA ALA A 441 4.40 -16.01 30.87
C ALA A 441 5.17 -15.19 31.91
N VAL A 442 5.92 -14.18 31.45
CA VAL A 442 6.60 -13.23 32.33
C VAL A 442 5.61 -12.42 33.16
N GLU A 443 4.55 -11.88 32.57
CA GLU A 443 3.56 -11.09 33.33
C GLU A 443 2.80 -11.97 34.33
N ASN A 444 2.47 -13.23 33.99
CA ASN A 444 1.91 -14.20 34.93
C ASN A 444 2.87 -14.43 36.10
N LEU A 445 4.16 -14.64 35.83
CA LEU A 445 5.17 -14.84 36.87
C LEU A 445 5.28 -13.62 37.80
N VAL A 446 5.38 -12.41 37.23
CA VAL A 446 5.51 -11.17 38.00
C VAL A 446 4.27 -10.87 38.85
N ARG A 447 3.07 -11.29 38.41
CA ARG A 447 1.82 -11.17 39.19
C ARG A 447 1.67 -12.27 40.24
N TRP A 448 2.13 -13.49 39.95
CA TRP A 448 1.96 -14.65 40.82
C TRP A 448 2.90 -14.64 42.03
N VAL A 449 4.18 -14.30 41.82
CA VAL A 449 5.21 -14.43 42.84
C VAL A 449 5.00 -13.52 44.07
N PRO A 450 4.56 -12.24 43.93
CA PRO A 450 4.27 -11.38 45.08
C PRO A 450 3.22 -11.92 46.06
N GLN A 451 2.41 -12.92 45.67
CA GLN A 451 1.46 -13.54 46.58
C GLN A 451 2.14 -14.34 47.73
N ARG A 452 3.39 -14.78 47.54
CA ARG A 452 4.21 -15.50 48.54
C ARG A 452 5.73 -15.24 48.38
N PRO A 453 6.24 -14.02 48.67
CA PRO A 453 7.64 -13.66 48.44
C PRO A 453 8.66 -14.50 49.22
N VAL A 454 8.28 -15.01 50.40
CA VAL A 454 9.16 -15.82 51.28
C VAL A 454 9.62 -17.14 50.63
N PHE A 455 8.86 -17.68 49.66
CA PHE A 455 9.26 -18.90 48.95
C PHE A 455 10.22 -18.64 47.78
N PHE A 456 10.55 -17.37 47.51
CA PHE A 456 11.40 -16.93 46.40
C PHE A 456 12.80 -16.45 46.81
N SER A 457 13.12 -16.37 48.10
CA SER A 457 14.41 -15.90 48.63
C SER A 457 15.58 -16.89 48.46
N GLY A 458 15.37 -18.04 47.80
CA GLY A 458 16.41 -19.04 47.57
C GLY A 458 17.19 -18.80 46.27
N GLY A 459 18.51 -19.05 46.30
CA GLY A 459 19.41 -18.88 45.13
C GLY A 459 19.00 -19.68 43.89
N ARG A 460 18.25 -20.77 44.04
CA ARG A 460 17.65 -21.52 42.91
C ARG A 460 16.82 -20.63 42.00
N TRP A 461 15.97 -19.76 42.56
CA TRP A 461 15.06 -18.94 41.78
C TRP A 461 15.74 -17.71 41.18
N GLN A 462 16.71 -17.13 41.90
CA GLN A 462 17.58 -16.07 41.39
C GLN A 462 18.38 -16.56 40.17
N ASN A 463 18.93 -17.78 40.23
CA ASN A 463 19.65 -18.39 39.11
C ASN A 463 18.70 -18.65 37.92
N ALA A 464 17.53 -19.24 38.15
CA ALA A 464 16.58 -19.51 37.07
C ALA A 464 16.13 -18.24 36.32
N LEU A 465 15.87 -17.14 37.05
CA LEU A 465 15.57 -15.84 36.43
C LEU A 465 16.78 -15.25 35.69
N GLY A 466 17.99 -15.45 36.22
CA GLY A 466 19.24 -15.09 35.56
C GLY A 466 19.42 -15.81 34.22
N ASP A 467 19.26 -17.13 34.23
CA ASP A 467 19.38 -17.99 33.05
C ASP A 467 18.38 -17.58 31.97
N MET A 468 17.13 -17.24 32.34
CA MET A 468 16.12 -16.73 31.40
C MET A 468 16.52 -15.42 30.75
N LEU A 469 17.03 -14.46 31.53
CA LEU A 469 17.48 -13.16 31.03
C LEU A 469 18.70 -13.30 30.12
N GLU A 470 19.59 -14.25 30.43
CA GLU A 470 20.74 -14.57 29.60
C GLU A 470 20.32 -15.19 28.26
N GLU A 471 19.40 -16.16 28.29
CA GLU A 471 18.89 -16.86 27.12
C GLU A 471 18.13 -15.93 26.17
N ILE A 472 17.20 -15.10 26.66
CA ILE A 472 16.51 -14.11 25.80
C ILE A 472 17.48 -13.05 25.27
N GLY A 473 18.52 -12.73 26.03
CA GLY A 473 19.63 -11.89 25.60
C GLY A 473 20.44 -12.52 24.47
N ARG A 474 20.73 -13.82 24.56
CA ARG A 474 21.41 -14.61 23.52
C ARG A 474 20.58 -14.67 22.23
N GLN A 475 19.29 -14.99 22.32
CA GLN A 475 18.39 -14.99 21.16
C GLN A 475 18.32 -13.60 20.51
N SER A 476 18.28 -12.53 21.31
CA SER A 476 18.28 -11.16 20.78
C SER A 476 19.55 -10.82 20.01
N ARG A 477 20.73 -11.26 20.48
CA ARG A 477 21.99 -11.06 19.75
C ARG A 477 22.03 -11.85 18.44
N GLN A 478 21.61 -13.12 18.47
CA GLN A 478 21.54 -13.95 17.27
C GLN A 478 20.61 -13.35 16.20
N ARG A 479 19.53 -12.69 16.59
CA ARG A 479 18.67 -11.97 15.63
C ARG A 479 19.37 -10.78 14.99
N ILE A 480 20.08 -9.97 15.78
CA ILE A 480 20.85 -8.82 15.25
C ILE A 480 21.91 -9.33 14.27
N GLU A 481 22.64 -10.38 14.64
CA GLU A 481 23.63 -11.04 13.78
C GLU A 481 22.99 -11.60 12.50
N TRP A 482 21.79 -12.16 12.60
CA TRP A 482 21.05 -12.65 11.44
C TRP A 482 20.63 -11.50 10.51
N VAL A 483 20.07 -10.40 11.02
CA VAL A 483 19.71 -9.20 10.22
C VAL A 483 20.95 -8.62 9.54
N ASP A 484 22.05 -8.50 10.28
CA ASP A 484 23.33 -8.03 9.74
C ASP A 484 23.85 -8.95 8.62
N CYS A 485 23.72 -10.27 8.80
CA CYS A 485 24.07 -11.26 7.79
C CYS A 485 23.22 -11.15 6.51
N VAL A 486 21.88 -11.07 6.63
CA VAL A 486 20.99 -10.98 5.45
C VAL A 486 21.11 -9.65 4.71
N THR A 487 21.64 -8.62 5.38
CA THR A 487 22.00 -7.31 4.81
C THR A 487 23.33 -7.34 4.03
N GLY A 488 24.20 -8.32 4.32
CA GLY A 488 25.52 -8.52 3.73
C GLY A 488 26.65 -7.74 4.44
N HIS A 489 27.90 -8.17 4.30
CA HIS A 489 29.08 -7.43 4.81
C HIS A 489 29.73 -6.59 3.68
N GLY A 490 30.05 -5.30 3.92
CA GLY A 490 30.89 -4.47 3.03
C GLY A 490 30.16 -3.54 2.04
N SER A 491 30.92 -2.86 1.16
CA SER A 491 30.67 -1.52 0.56
C SER A 491 29.39 -1.26 -0.25
N GLN A 492 28.46 -2.22 -0.36
CA GLN A 492 27.10 -2.02 -0.90
C GLN A 492 26.05 -2.78 -0.09
N ARG A 493 26.05 -2.62 1.24
CA ARG A 493 25.02 -3.18 2.12
C ARG A 493 23.62 -2.81 1.63
N ARG A 494 22.78 -3.83 1.39
CA ARG A 494 21.36 -3.65 1.05
C ARG A 494 20.56 -4.35 2.14
N ASP A 495 19.96 -3.55 3.01
CA ASP A 495 19.10 -4.06 4.07
C ASP A 495 17.91 -4.87 3.52
N PRO A 496 17.27 -5.72 4.35
CA PRO A 496 16.27 -6.68 3.88
C PRO A 496 15.06 -6.01 3.24
N ILE A 497 14.63 -4.85 3.75
CA ILE A 497 13.49 -4.11 3.22
C ILE A 497 13.81 -3.59 1.81
N ARG A 498 14.99 -3.03 1.57
CA ARG A 498 15.40 -2.60 0.22
C ARG A 498 15.49 -3.77 -0.75
N ARG A 499 15.99 -4.93 -0.32
CA ARG A 499 16.04 -6.13 -1.17
C ARG A 499 14.62 -6.60 -1.54
N LEU A 500 13.71 -6.63 -0.58
CA LEU A 500 12.30 -6.97 -0.82
C LEU A 500 11.58 -5.93 -1.70
N LEU A 501 11.87 -4.64 -1.55
CA LEU A 501 11.34 -3.59 -2.42
C LEU A 501 11.79 -3.76 -3.87
N GLU A 502 13.03 -4.20 -4.12
CA GLU A 502 13.48 -4.47 -5.48
C GLU A 502 12.75 -5.69 -6.08
N LEU A 503 12.50 -6.73 -5.28
CA LEU A 503 11.66 -7.86 -5.70
C LEU A 503 10.24 -7.40 -6.03
N HIS A 504 9.66 -6.54 -5.20
CA HIS A 504 8.33 -5.96 -5.44
C HIS A 504 8.29 -5.13 -6.74
N ARG A 505 9.29 -4.28 -6.98
CA ARG A 505 9.40 -3.51 -8.24
C ARG A 505 9.58 -4.40 -9.46
N THR A 506 10.35 -5.48 -9.33
CA THR A 506 10.54 -6.45 -10.40
C THR A 506 9.22 -7.11 -10.76
N ALA A 507 8.45 -7.54 -9.76
CA ALA A 507 7.12 -8.10 -9.97
C ALA A 507 6.14 -7.07 -10.59
N LEU A 508 6.22 -5.80 -10.20
CA LEU A 508 5.39 -4.73 -10.79
C LEU A 508 5.74 -4.47 -12.27
N ARG A 509 7.02 -4.48 -12.63
CA ARG A 509 7.46 -4.35 -14.04
C ARG A 509 6.95 -5.54 -14.87
N GLU A 510 7.03 -6.75 -14.32
CA GLU A 510 6.47 -7.94 -14.98
C GLU A 510 4.95 -7.82 -15.21
N VAL A 511 4.19 -7.31 -14.23
CA VAL A 511 2.76 -7.02 -14.43
C VAL A 511 2.55 -5.98 -15.54
N ALA A 512 3.38 -4.94 -15.60
CA ALA A 512 3.30 -3.92 -16.65
C ALA A 512 3.56 -4.51 -18.05
N ASP A 513 4.58 -5.35 -18.18
CA ASP A 513 4.93 -6.02 -19.43
C ASP A 513 3.79 -6.94 -19.89
N LEU A 514 3.25 -7.77 -18.99
CA LEU A 514 2.13 -8.67 -19.27
C LEU A 514 0.82 -7.94 -19.61
N LEU A 515 0.55 -6.78 -18.99
CA LEU A 515 -0.58 -5.94 -19.37
C LEU A 515 -0.40 -5.36 -20.78
N GLY A 516 0.82 -4.96 -21.13
CA GLY A 516 1.16 -4.50 -22.48
C GLY A 516 0.95 -5.59 -23.54
N GLU A 517 1.40 -6.82 -23.24
CA GLU A 517 1.17 -7.99 -24.09
C GLU A 517 -0.32 -8.31 -24.23
N ALA A 518 -1.06 -8.37 -23.12
CA ALA A 518 -2.50 -8.62 -23.12
C ALA A 518 -3.28 -7.53 -23.87
N GLN A 519 -2.82 -6.26 -23.81
CA GLN A 519 -3.41 -5.15 -24.57
C GLN A 519 -3.21 -5.32 -26.07
N ALA A 520 -2.00 -5.72 -26.49
CA ALA A 520 -1.70 -5.97 -27.89
C ALA A 520 -2.47 -7.18 -28.43
N GLU A 521 -2.57 -8.26 -27.65
CA GLU A 521 -3.36 -9.44 -28.01
C GLU A 521 -4.85 -9.11 -28.13
N PHE A 522 -5.41 -8.37 -27.17
CA PHE A 522 -6.79 -7.92 -27.25
C PHE A 522 -7.03 -7.09 -28.51
N TYR A 523 -6.15 -6.14 -28.80
CA TYR A 523 -6.22 -5.32 -30.02
C TYR A 523 -6.26 -6.18 -31.28
N GLN A 524 -5.32 -7.12 -31.41
CA GLN A 524 -5.25 -8.04 -32.56
C GLN A 524 -6.48 -8.96 -32.67
N SER A 525 -7.13 -9.26 -31.55
CA SER A 525 -8.34 -10.11 -31.54
C SER A 525 -9.61 -9.39 -31.97
N VAL A 526 -9.66 -8.06 -31.87
CA VAL A 526 -10.87 -7.25 -32.16
C VAL A 526 -10.72 -6.35 -33.38
N VAL A 527 -9.48 -6.06 -33.81
CA VAL A 527 -9.18 -5.20 -34.95
C VAL A 527 -8.67 -6.03 -36.11
N ARG A 528 -9.20 -5.77 -37.32
CA ARG A 528 -8.76 -6.43 -38.55
C ARG A 528 -7.28 -6.11 -38.85
N PRO A 529 -6.55 -7.01 -39.55
CA PRO A 529 -5.19 -6.76 -39.99
C PRO A 529 -5.05 -5.44 -40.77
N GLY A 530 -4.01 -4.66 -40.47
CA GLY A 530 -3.78 -3.35 -41.10
C GLY A 530 -4.64 -2.21 -40.53
N GLY A 531 -5.46 -2.48 -39.52
CA GLY A 531 -6.17 -1.46 -38.77
C GLY A 531 -5.24 -0.57 -37.92
N ASP A 532 -5.57 0.71 -37.86
CA ASP A 532 -4.91 1.80 -37.13
C ASP A 532 -5.83 2.53 -36.11
N ILE A 533 -6.94 1.91 -35.71
CA ILE A 533 -7.95 2.52 -34.84
C ILE A 533 -7.42 2.60 -33.41
N ASP A 534 -7.66 3.71 -32.73
CA ASP A 534 -7.50 3.83 -31.29
C ASP A 534 -8.81 3.42 -30.60
N LEU A 535 -8.76 2.35 -29.80
CA LEU A 535 -9.93 1.82 -29.10
C LEU A 535 -10.44 2.74 -27.99
N ASP A 536 -9.59 3.65 -27.49
CA ASP A 536 -9.96 4.65 -26.48
C ASP A 536 -10.33 6.00 -27.10
N GLY A 537 -10.17 6.14 -28.43
CA GLY A 537 -10.44 7.35 -29.18
C GLY A 537 -11.93 7.54 -29.51
N PRO A 538 -12.31 8.74 -29.98
CA PRO A 538 -13.66 9.00 -30.48
C PRO A 538 -13.91 8.31 -31.83
N ALA A 539 -15.17 8.05 -32.16
CA ALA A 539 -15.57 7.49 -33.47
C ALA A 539 -15.34 8.45 -34.66
N SER A 540 -15.00 9.71 -34.41
CA SER A 540 -14.62 10.69 -35.43
C SER A 540 -13.15 10.60 -35.87
N GLN A 541 -12.38 9.68 -35.28
CA GLN A 541 -10.96 9.48 -35.61
C GLN A 541 -10.76 9.10 -37.08
N ALA A 542 -9.76 9.70 -37.72
CA ALA A 542 -9.45 9.38 -39.12
C ALA A 542 -8.71 8.03 -39.22
N THR A 543 -9.10 7.20 -40.19
CA THR A 543 -8.42 5.92 -40.45
C THR A 543 -7.86 5.81 -41.87
N ALA A 544 -6.64 5.29 -41.96
CA ALA A 544 -6.03 4.89 -43.22
C ALA A 544 -6.35 3.43 -43.61
N TYR A 545 -7.07 2.70 -42.75
CA TYR A 545 -7.47 1.31 -42.98
C TYR A 545 -8.25 1.15 -44.28
N ARG A 546 -7.86 0.16 -45.08
CA ARG A 546 -8.57 -0.22 -46.30
C ARG A 546 -8.63 -1.74 -46.37
N PRO A 547 -9.83 -2.34 -46.46
CA PRO A 547 -9.96 -3.78 -46.57
C PRO A 547 -9.23 -4.30 -47.82
N GLU A 548 -8.49 -5.40 -47.62
CA GLU A 548 -7.76 -6.08 -48.69
C GLU A 548 -8.64 -7.12 -49.38
N ASN A 549 -8.34 -7.45 -50.63
CA ASN A 549 -9.02 -8.49 -51.42
C ASN A 549 -10.49 -8.22 -51.80
N ILE A 550 -10.95 -6.96 -51.80
CA ILE A 550 -12.24 -6.60 -52.40
C ILE A 550 -12.10 -6.54 -53.93
N ALA A 551 -13.02 -7.19 -54.64
CA ALA A 551 -13.18 -7.10 -56.08
C ALA A 551 -14.62 -6.65 -56.40
N ILE A 552 -14.78 -5.82 -57.43
CA ILE A 552 -16.09 -5.30 -57.81
C ILE A 552 -16.72 -6.25 -58.80
N GLY A 553 -17.66 -7.04 -58.31
CA GLY A 553 -18.48 -7.95 -59.12
C GLY A 553 -19.89 -7.42 -59.37
N PRO A 554 -20.75 -8.21 -60.04
CA PRO A 554 -22.16 -7.91 -60.16
C PRO A 554 -22.87 -8.03 -58.80
N CYS A 555 -23.74 -7.06 -58.47
CA CYS A 555 -24.54 -7.14 -57.24
C CYS A 555 -25.48 -8.37 -57.26
N PRO A 556 -25.84 -8.96 -56.11
CA PRO A 556 -26.76 -10.10 -56.05
C PRO A 556 -28.11 -9.80 -56.74
N GLN A 557 -28.54 -10.68 -57.64
CA GLN A 557 -29.80 -10.55 -58.39
C GLN A 557 -29.91 -9.29 -59.27
N ALA A 558 -28.79 -8.66 -59.63
CA ALA A 558 -28.80 -7.45 -60.45
C ALA A 558 -28.92 -7.71 -61.96
N ASP A 559 -29.64 -6.82 -62.63
CA ASP A 559 -29.65 -6.70 -64.09
C ASP A 559 -28.30 -6.17 -64.58
N THR A 560 -27.50 -7.05 -65.17
CA THR A 560 -26.08 -6.79 -65.50
C THR A 560 -25.76 -6.95 -66.98
N CYS A 561 -26.77 -7.01 -67.86
CA CYS A 561 -26.60 -7.38 -69.27
C CYS A 561 -25.62 -8.58 -69.43
N ALA A 562 -25.80 -9.63 -68.62
CA ALA A 562 -24.93 -10.82 -68.56
C ALA A 562 -23.44 -10.58 -68.22
N SER A 563 -23.03 -9.37 -67.84
CA SER A 563 -21.64 -9.08 -67.43
C SER A 563 -21.31 -9.74 -66.09
N ARG A 564 -20.25 -10.55 -66.04
CA ARG A 564 -19.78 -11.25 -64.82
C ARG A 564 -18.32 -10.98 -64.46
N ILE A 565 -17.75 -9.92 -65.02
CA ILE A 565 -16.36 -9.56 -64.77
C ILE A 565 -16.13 -9.12 -63.31
N GLN A 566 -14.95 -9.42 -62.80
CA GLN A 566 -14.44 -8.91 -61.53
C GLN A 566 -13.50 -7.75 -61.82
N LEU A 567 -13.82 -6.56 -61.31
CA LEU A 567 -13.04 -5.35 -61.54
C LEU A 567 -12.14 -5.06 -60.32
N PRO A 568 -10.88 -4.66 -60.53
CA PRO A 568 -9.98 -4.35 -59.42
C PRO A 568 -10.39 -3.07 -58.69
N VAL A 569 -10.37 -3.11 -57.35
CA VAL A 569 -10.62 -1.96 -56.49
C VAL A 569 -9.34 -1.14 -56.29
N SER A 570 -9.45 0.19 -56.27
CA SER A 570 -8.36 1.07 -55.83
C SER A 570 -8.60 1.60 -54.42
N ARG A 571 -7.52 1.96 -53.70
CA ARG A 571 -7.62 2.62 -52.39
C ARG A 571 -8.47 3.89 -52.41
N ALA A 572 -8.45 4.62 -53.53
CA ALA A 572 -9.24 5.83 -53.71
C ALA A 572 -10.74 5.53 -53.76
N LEU A 573 -11.17 4.44 -54.42
CA LEU A 573 -12.57 4.04 -54.47
C LEU A 573 -13.12 3.66 -53.10
N LEU A 574 -12.32 2.97 -52.28
CA LEU A 574 -12.70 2.70 -50.89
C LEU A 574 -12.78 3.98 -50.05
N GLY A 575 -12.12 5.06 -50.46
CA GLY A 575 -12.28 6.39 -49.86
C GLY A 575 -13.63 7.06 -50.13
N LEU A 576 -14.50 6.47 -50.96
CA LEU A 576 -15.88 6.93 -51.13
C LEU A 576 -16.78 6.55 -49.95
N PHE A 577 -16.38 5.58 -49.13
CA PHE A 577 -17.09 5.25 -47.89
C PHE A 577 -16.84 6.36 -46.86
N PRO A 578 -17.89 6.83 -46.16
CA PRO A 578 -17.70 7.69 -44.99
C PRO A 578 -16.82 7.00 -43.96
N ASN A 579 -16.00 7.78 -43.25
CA ASN A 579 -15.00 7.28 -42.31
C ASN A 579 -15.58 6.33 -41.25
N ALA A 580 -16.80 6.60 -40.76
CA ALA A 580 -17.48 5.74 -39.78
C ALA A 580 -17.67 4.29 -40.26
N TYR A 581 -17.93 4.05 -41.55
CA TYR A 581 -18.07 2.69 -42.08
C TYR A 581 -16.73 1.97 -42.16
N LEU A 582 -15.66 2.69 -42.50
CA LEU A 582 -14.30 2.12 -42.50
C LEU A 582 -13.89 1.67 -41.10
N LEU A 583 -14.18 2.51 -40.08
CA LEU A 583 -13.97 2.14 -38.68
C LEU A 583 -14.85 0.94 -38.26
N ALA A 584 -16.10 0.89 -38.70
CA ALA A 584 -17.02 -0.21 -38.40
C ALA A 584 -16.53 -1.56 -38.97
N ASP A 585 -16.06 -1.58 -40.22
CA ASP A 585 -15.44 -2.77 -40.82
C ASP A 585 -14.21 -3.21 -40.03
N GLN A 586 -13.36 -2.24 -39.69
CA GLN A 586 -12.10 -2.46 -39.00
C GLN A 586 -12.24 -3.13 -37.63
N ILE A 587 -13.30 -2.82 -36.87
CA ILE A 587 -13.61 -3.45 -35.58
C ILE A 587 -14.59 -4.63 -35.69
N GLY A 588 -14.90 -5.07 -36.92
CA GLY A 588 -15.71 -6.26 -37.18
C GLY A 588 -17.21 -6.10 -36.90
N LEU A 589 -17.77 -4.88 -36.97
CA LEU A 589 -19.22 -4.66 -36.90
C LEU A 589 -19.97 -5.12 -38.16
N GLY A 590 -19.26 -5.18 -39.29
CA GLY A 590 -19.76 -5.65 -40.56
C GLY A 590 -18.65 -5.76 -41.60
N ASP A 591 -19.04 -5.94 -42.85
CA ASP A 591 -18.15 -6.00 -44.00
C ASP A 591 -18.52 -4.93 -45.04
N ILE A 592 -17.53 -4.17 -45.49
CA ILE A 592 -17.67 -3.30 -46.65
C ILE A 592 -17.53 -4.12 -47.95
N ASP A 593 -18.41 -3.86 -48.92
CA ASP A 593 -18.31 -4.44 -50.25
C ASP A 593 -18.66 -3.43 -51.36
N LEU A 594 -18.17 -3.70 -52.57
CA LEU A 594 -18.42 -2.91 -53.77
C LEU A 594 -18.95 -3.82 -54.87
N CYS A 595 -20.06 -3.43 -55.49
CA CYS A 595 -20.60 -4.15 -56.63
C CYS A 595 -21.16 -3.20 -57.69
N TYR A 596 -21.39 -3.71 -58.90
CA TYR A 596 -22.05 -2.97 -59.96
C TYR A 596 -23.44 -3.56 -60.29
N GLU A 597 -24.39 -2.69 -60.60
CA GLU A 597 -25.74 -3.06 -61.02
C GLU A 597 -26.27 -2.18 -62.15
N ARG A 598 -27.43 -2.54 -62.70
CA ARG A 598 -28.15 -1.77 -63.74
C ARG A 598 -27.27 -1.43 -64.95
N VAL A 599 -26.47 -2.41 -65.36
CA VAL A 599 -25.67 -2.31 -66.59
C VAL A 599 -26.64 -2.30 -67.76
N ARG A 600 -26.56 -1.27 -68.62
CA ARG A 600 -27.44 -1.13 -69.79
C ARG A 600 -26.91 -0.15 -70.82
N TRP A 601 -27.43 -0.28 -72.04
CA TRP A 601 -27.20 0.69 -73.11
C TRP A 601 -28.19 1.86 -73.00
N ARG A 602 -27.67 3.08 -72.94
CA ARG A 602 -28.42 4.34 -72.85
C ARG A 602 -28.24 5.16 -74.11
N ASP A 603 -29.08 6.19 -74.27
CA ASP A 603 -29.07 7.09 -75.43
C ASP A 603 -28.99 6.32 -76.76
N ARG A 604 -29.82 5.26 -76.82
CA ARG A 604 -29.79 4.28 -77.90
C ARG A 604 -30.36 4.89 -79.17
N SER A 605 -29.69 4.67 -80.29
CA SER A 605 -30.20 4.96 -81.61
C SER A 605 -30.07 3.75 -82.52
N MET A 606 -30.97 3.66 -83.49
CA MET A 606 -31.00 2.63 -84.51
C MET A 606 -30.80 3.30 -85.86
N ALA A 607 -29.88 2.78 -86.66
CA ALA A 607 -29.68 3.21 -88.04
C ALA A 607 -29.62 1.98 -88.95
N PRO A 608 -30.21 2.04 -90.16
CA PRO A 608 -30.08 0.96 -91.14
C PRO A 608 -28.62 0.56 -91.32
N ALA A 609 -28.34 -0.74 -91.33
CA ALA A 609 -26.96 -1.22 -91.46
C ALA A 609 -26.39 -0.98 -92.87
N ARG A 610 -27.28 -0.85 -93.86
CA ARG A 610 -27.01 -0.40 -95.21
C ARG A 610 -28.10 0.57 -95.66
N GLY A 611 -27.75 1.51 -96.55
CA GLY A 611 -28.69 2.54 -97.03
C GLY A 611 -29.83 2.00 -97.90
N ASP A 612 -29.70 0.76 -98.42
CA ASP A 612 -30.62 0.09 -99.33
C ASP A 612 -31.40 -1.09 -98.69
N ASP A 613 -31.17 -1.39 -97.40
CA ASP A 613 -31.80 -2.51 -96.69
C ASP A 613 -32.46 -2.05 -95.37
N PRO A 614 -33.78 -1.83 -95.35
CA PRO A 614 -34.49 -1.33 -94.17
C PRO A 614 -34.75 -2.40 -93.11
N GLU A 615 -34.46 -3.69 -93.37
CA GLU A 615 -34.83 -4.81 -92.49
C GLU A 615 -33.74 -5.12 -91.44
N VAL A 616 -32.52 -4.59 -91.61
CA VAL A 616 -31.39 -4.77 -90.68
C VAL A 616 -30.83 -3.45 -90.19
N ALA A 617 -30.49 -3.37 -88.90
CA ALA A 617 -30.00 -2.15 -88.28
C ALA A 617 -28.77 -2.37 -87.39
N ASN A 618 -27.92 -1.35 -87.37
CA ASN A 618 -26.87 -1.17 -86.38
C ASN A 618 -27.43 -0.35 -85.21
N TYR A 619 -27.44 -0.93 -84.03
CA TYR A 619 -27.85 -0.29 -82.79
C TYR A 619 -26.63 0.30 -82.09
N ARG A 620 -26.70 1.61 -81.83
CA ARG A 620 -25.63 2.34 -81.16
C ARG A 620 -26.12 2.90 -79.83
N GLY A 621 -25.29 2.84 -78.79
CA GLY A 621 -25.67 3.31 -77.45
C GLY A 621 -24.44 3.60 -76.60
N ARG A 622 -24.66 4.27 -75.48
CA ARG A 622 -23.64 4.55 -74.46
C ARG A 622 -23.79 3.55 -73.32
N LEU A 623 -22.69 2.95 -72.87
CA LEU A 623 -22.76 2.05 -71.73
C LEU A 623 -22.97 2.86 -70.45
N GLY A 624 -23.84 2.40 -69.56
CA GLY A 624 -23.95 2.95 -68.21
C GLY A 624 -24.26 1.87 -67.19
N PHE A 625 -23.79 2.08 -65.97
CA PHE A 625 -23.99 1.19 -64.82
C PHE A 625 -23.98 2.01 -63.52
N ASP A 626 -24.49 1.43 -62.45
CA ASP A 626 -24.44 2.00 -61.11
C ASP A 626 -23.36 1.24 -60.31
N LEU A 627 -22.37 1.96 -59.75
CA LEU A 627 -21.45 1.44 -58.73
C LEU A 627 -22.10 1.63 -57.37
N VAL A 628 -22.20 0.54 -56.60
CA VAL A 628 -22.86 0.50 -55.31
C VAL A 628 -21.85 0.11 -54.24
N GLY A 629 -21.75 0.94 -53.21
CA GLY A 629 -21.04 0.59 -51.98
C GLY A 629 -22.05 0.10 -50.95
N THR A 630 -21.84 -1.11 -50.43
CA THR A 630 -22.72 -1.73 -49.43
C THR A 630 -21.98 -2.01 -48.14
N PHE A 631 -22.71 -2.01 -47.03
CA PHE A 631 -22.23 -2.46 -45.73
C PHE A 631 -23.11 -3.61 -45.24
N ALA A 632 -22.49 -4.75 -44.98
CA ALA A 632 -23.15 -5.95 -44.46
C ALA A 632 -23.01 -5.98 -42.94
N GLY A 633 -23.98 -5.40 -42.24
CA GLY A 633 -24.04 -5.41 -40.77
C GLY A 633 -24.89 -6.55 -40.21
N ARG A 634 -25.12 -6.55 -38.90
CA ARG A 634 -25.97 -7.56 -38.22
C ARG A 634 -27.44 -7.51 -38.65
N ASP A 635 -27.94 -6.33 -38.99
CA ASP A 635 -29.36 -6.11 -39.33
C ASP A 635 -29.66 -6.31 -40.82
N GLY A 636 -28.65 -6.67 -41.62
CA GLY A 636 -28.76 -6.90 -43.06
C GLY A 636 -27.72 -6.12 -43.87
N VAL A 637 -27.90 -6.13 -45.19
CA VAL A 637 -27.06 -5.38 -46.12
C VAL A 637 -27.71 -4.04 -46.42
N GLU A 638 -27.01 -2.94 -46.13
CA GLU A 638 -27.44 -1.59 -46.46
C GLU A 638 -26.63 -1.00 -47.62
N THR A 639 -27.23 -0.08 -48.37
CA THR A 639 -26.54 0.68 -49.41
C THR A 639 -25.97 1.96 -48.80
N VAL A 640 -24.64 2.08 -48.75
CA VAL A 640 -23.95 3.26 -48.21
C VAL A 640 -23.92 4.37 -49.25
N PHE A 641 -23.63 4.03 -50.51
CA PHE A 641 -23.70 4.96 -51.62
C PHE A 641 -24.04 4.26 -52.93
N ARG A 642 -24.61 5.02 -53.87
CA ARG A 642 -24.86 4.58 -55.25
C ARG A 642 -24.46 5.69 -56.21
N HIS A 643 -23.52 5.39 -57.08
CA HIS A 643 -22.98 6.29 -58.10
C HIS A 643 -23.29 5.78 -59.50
N ARG A 644 -23.91 6.61 -60.32
CA ARG A 644 -24.28 6.26 -61.70
C ARG A 644 -23.26 6.79 -62.69
N PHE A 645 -22.69 5.90 -63.47
CA PHE A 645 -21.83 6.22 -64.60
C PHE A 645 -22.56 6.07 -65.93
N VAL A 646 -22.30 6.99 -66.87
CA VAL A 646 -22.72 6.88 -68.27
C VAL A 646 -21.57 7.33 -69.15
N ASP A 647 -21.12 6.45 -70.05
CA ASP A 647 -20.07 6.77 -71.00
C ASP A 647 -20.52 7.86 -72.00
N HIS A 648 -19.58 8.64 -72.48
CA HIS A 648 -19.78 9.62 -73.54
C HIS A 648 -19.65 9.02 -74.95
N VAL A 649 -18.93 7.90 -75.10
CA VAL A 649 -18.71 7.28 -76.41
C VAL A 649 -19.90 6.40 -76.75
N GLN A 650 -20.46 6.63 -77.93
CA GLN A 650 -21.51 5.77 -78.46
C GLN A 650 -20.86 4.57 -79.18
N ARG A 651 -21.14 3.36 -78.70
CA ARG A 651 -20.63 2.09 -79.25
C ARG A 651 -21.69 1.39 -80.10
N HIS A 652 -21.25 0.63 -81.09
CA HIS A 652 -22.11 -0.28 -81.84
C HIS A 652 -22.26 -1.58 -81.06
N TYR A 653 -23.38 -1.76 -80.36
CA TYR A 653 -23.54 -2.86 -79.40
C TYR A 653 -24.38 -4.02 -79.92
N LEU A 654 -25.22 -3.80 -80.93
CA LEU A 654 -26.03 -4.85 -81.54
C LEU A 654 -26.21 -4.59 -83.04
N PHE A 655 -26.02 -5.62 -83.84
CA PHE A 655 -26.54 -5.70 -85.19
C PHE A 655 -27.71 -6.70 -85.18
N ALA A 656 -28.91 -6.27 -85.58
CA ALA A 656 -30.12 -7.10 -85.54
C ALA A 656 -31.19 -6.63 -86.54
N ALA A 657 -32.39 -7.20 -86.48
CA ALA A 657 -33.55 -6.73 -87.23
C ALA A 657 -33.84 -5.26 -86.90
N ALA A 658 -34.26 -4.46 -87.89
CA ALA A 658 -34.62 -3.06 -87.70
C ALA A 658 -35.99 -2.94 -87.00
N ASP A 659 -36.01 -3.21 -85.69
CA ASP A 659 -37.22 -3.22 -84.89
C ASP A 659 -37.14 -2.18 -83.75
N PRO A 660 -38.09 -1.22 -83.68
CA PRO A 660 -38.23 -0.31 -82.55
C PRO A 660 -38.41 -1.01 -81.19
N ALA A 661 -38.99 -2.22 -81.16
CA ALA A 661 -39.12 -3.00 -79.92
C ALA A 661 -37.76 -3.47 -79.40
N ILE A 662 -36.82 -3.83 -80.28
CA ILE A 662 -35.44 -4.15 -79.92
C ILE A 662 -34.71 -2.91 -79.39
N LEU A 663 -34.98 -1.72 -79.97
CA LEU A 663 -34.38 -0.45 -79.51
C LEU A 663 -34.79 -0.08 -78.08
N ALA A 664 -35.95 -0.55 -77.62
CA ALA A 664 -36.46 -0.30 -76.28
C ALA A 664 -35.80 -1.19 -75.20
N LEU A 665 -35.15 -2.30 -75.58
CA LEU A 665 -34.53 -3.25 -74.65
C LEU A 665 -33.23 -2.71 -74.06
N ASP A 666 -33.11 -2.72 -72.73
CA ASP A 666 -31.90 -2.29 -72.00
C ASP A 666 -30.68 -3.16 -72.31
N CYS A 667 -30.92 -4.47 -72.53
CA CYS A 667 -29.92 -5.47 -72.88
C CYS A 667 -30.52 -6.48 -73.89
N PRO A 668 -30.42 -6.27 -75.22
CA PRO A 668 -31.00 -7.17 -76.21
C PRO A 668 -30.13 -8.41 -76.49
N LEU A 669 -29.66 -9.09 -75.44
CA LEU A 669 -28.79 -10.27 -75.58
C LEU A 669 -29.50 -11.48 -76.18
N ASP A 670 -30.79 -11.65 -75.86
CA ASP A 670 -31.60 -12.74 -76.40
C ASP A 670 -31.80 -12.65 -77.92
N GLN A 671 -31.49 -11.50 -78.51
CA GLN A 671 -31.51 -11.32 -79.96
C GLN A 671 -30.26 -11.89 -80.61
N VAL A 672 -29.13 -12.02 -79.91
CA VAL A 672 -27.87 -12.50 -80.49
C VAL A 672 -28.02 -13.95 -80.96
N GLY A 673 -27.67 -14.22 -82.22
CA GLY A 673 -27.85 -15.51 -82.87
C GLY A 673 -29.23 -15.72 -83.52
N SER A 674 -30.18 -14.80 -83.34
CA SER A 674 -31.47 -14.85 -84.04
C SER A 674 -31.31 -14.57 -85.54
N ALA A 675 -32.09 -15.28 -86.36
CA ALA A 675 -32.06 -15.12 -87.81
C ALA A 675 -32.93 -13.92 -88.23
N VAL A 676 -32.33 -12.97 -88.94
CA VAL A 676 -33.00 -11.81 -89.51
C VAL A 676 -33.17 -12.03 -91.00
N SER A 677 -34.41 -12.02 -91.47
CA SER A 677 -34.73 -12.19 -92.89
C SER A 677 -34.84 -10.84 -93.57
N SER A 678 -33.86 -10.51 -94.41
CA SER A 678 -33.84 -9.31 -95.26
C SER A 678 -34.09 -9.66 -96.73
N ARG A 679 -34.55 -8.69 -97.53
CA ARG A 679 -34.78 -8.83 -98.98
C ARG A 679 -33.62 -8.20 -99.77
N LEU A 680 -33.19 -8.88 -100.83
CA LEU A 680 -32.22 -8.33 -101.78
C LEU A 680 -32.84 -7.16 -102.59
N PRO A 681 -32.06 -6.14 -103.00
CA PRO A 681 -32.52 -5.04 -103.86
C PRO A 681 -33.18 -5.55 -105.16
N ASP A 682 -34.17 -4.80 -105.68
CA ASP A 682 -34.98 -5.21 -106.84
C ASP A 682 -34.17 -5.47 -108.13
N GLU A 683 -32.94 -4.93 -108.24
CA GLU A 683 -32.03 -5.06 -109.40
C GLU A 683 -31.04 -6.24 -109.32
N HIS A 684 -31.26 -7.26 -108.49
CA HIS A 684 -30.30 -8.37 -108.35
C HIS A 684 -30.51 -9.49 -109.42
N PRO A 685 -29.50 -9.83 -110.24
CA PRO A 685 -29.60 -10.89 -111.25
C PRO A 685 -29.67 -12.26 -110.57
N GLY A 686 -30.77 -12.99 -110.79
CA GLY A 686 -31.17 -14.16 -110.01
C GLY A 686 -30.32 -15.41 -110.22
N LEU A 687 -29.61 -15.83 -109.17
CA LEU A 687 -29.09 -17.20 -108.98
C LEU A 687 -29.20 -17.70 -107.51
N VAL A 688 -29.78 -16.89 -106.61
CA VAL A 688 -29.99 -17.20 -105.19
C VAL A 688 -31.41 -16.76 -104.77
N PRO A 689 -32.05 -17.39 -103.75
CA PRO A 689 -33.32 -16.91 -103.21
C PRO A 689 -33.24 -15.42 -102.85
N ARG A 690 -34.29 -14.62 -103.09
CA ARG A 690 -34.38 -13.18 -102.77
C ARG A 690 -34.41 -12.87 -101.25
N ARG A 691 -33.73 -13.68 -100.44
CA ARG A 691 -33.61 -13.53 -99.00
C ARG A 691 -32.14 -13.59 -98.60
N LEU A 692 -31.69 -12.59 -97.85
CA LEU A 692 -30.46 -12.66 -97.07
C LEU A 692 -30.85 -12.98 -95.65
N THR A 693 -30.30 -14.06 -95.11
CA THR A 693 -30.44 -14.38 -93.69
C THR A 693 -29.20 -13.86 -92.99
N TYR A 694 -29.37 -12.79 -92.23
CA TYR A 694 -28.37 -12.33 -91.29
C TYR A 694 -28.57 -13.01 -89.95
N PHE A 695 -27.52 -13.07 -89.15
CA PHE A 695 -27.62 -13.44 -87.75
C PHE A 695 -27.34 -12.22 -86.92
N ALA A 696 -28.22 -11.93 -85.98
CA ALA A 696 -28.00 -10.86 -85.04
C ALA A 696 -26.72 -11.15 -84.23
N SER A 697 -25.90 -10.13 -84.03
CA SER A 697 -24.59 -10.27 -83.41
C SER A 697 -24.35 -9.08 -82.48
N ALA A 698 -23.58 -9.29 -81.41
CA ALA A 698 -23.14 -8.24 -80.51
C ALA A 698 -21.67 -7.89 -80.82
N PRO A 699 -21.39 -6.81 -81.58
CA PRO A 699 -20.01 -6.42 -81.92
C PRO A 699 -19.21 -6.00 -80.68
N THR A 700 -19.90 -5.53 -79.65
CA THR A 700 -19.33 -5.06 -78.39
C THR A 700 -20.24 -5.51 -77.26
N THR A 701 -19.69 -6.15 -76.22
CA THR A 701 -20.44 -6.54 -75.03
C THR A 701 -20.15 -5.57 -73.87
N PRO A 702 -21.11 -5.37 -72.95
CA PRO A 702 -20.88 -4.59 -71.73
C PRO A 702 -19.68 -5.07 -70.91
N GLU A 703 -19.47 -6.40 -70.84
CA GLU A 703 -18.33 -7.00 -70.15
C GLU A 703 -17.00 -6.60 -70.78
N ALA A 704 -16.91 -6.63 -72.12
CA ALA A 704 -15.70 -6.23 -72.84
C ALA A 704 -15.38 -4.73 -72.65
N GLU A 705 -16.40 -3.87 -72.64
CA GLU A 705 -16.19 -2.43 -72.40
C GLU A 705 -15.80 -2.13 -70.95
N LEU A 706 -16.41 -2.81 -69.96
CA LEU A 706 -15.99 -2.71 -68.56
C LEU A 706 -14.53 -3.16 -68.41
N ALA A 707 -14.16 -4.31 -68.97
CA ALA A 707 -12.79 -4.82 -68.93
C ALA A 707 -11.78 -3.86 -69.57
N ALA A 708 -12.12 -3.31 -70.73
CA ALA A 708 -11.18 -2.51 -71.52
C ALA A 708 -10.98 -1.08 -70.98
N ASN A 709 -11.93 -0.54 -70.22
CA ASN A 709 -11.93 0.87 -69.83
C ASN A 709 -11.87 1.10 -68.30
N TRP A 710 -11.97 0.07 -67.47
CA TRP A 710 -12.03 0.24 -66.01
C TRP A 710 -10.75 0.82 -65.42
N ASP A 711 -9.64 0.07 -65.52
CA ASP A 711 -8.31 0.45 -65.04
C ASP A 711 -7.30 0.70 -66.17
N GLN A 712 -7.79 0.64 -67.42
CA GLN A 712 -7.03 0.84 -68.65
C GLN A 712 -7.79 1.80 -69.58
N ALA A 713 -7.11 2.29 -70.61
CA ALA A 713 -7.65 3.20 -71.63
C ALA A 713 -8.29 4.49 -71.08
N ALA A 714 -9.60 4.48 -70.82
CA ALA A 714 -10.33 5.65 -70.33
C ALA A 714 -10.29 5.79 -68.80
N GLU A 715 -9.83 4.75 -68.08
CA GLU A 715 -9.64 4.74 -66.63
C GLU A 715 -10.92 5.14 -65.86
N TRP A 716 -12.06 4.54 -66.21
CA TRP A 716 -13.37 4.83 -65.63
C TRP A 716 -13.38 4.76 -64.09
N ARG A 717 -12.50 3.94 -63.50
CA ARG A 717 -12.31 3.85 -62.05
C ARG A 717 -12.04 5.22 -61.41
N ASP A 718 -11.22 6.05 -62.04
CA ASP A 718 -10.75 7.32 -61.45
C ASP A 718 -11.81 8.42 -61.56
N TRP A 719 -12.77 8.27 -62.49
CA TRP A 719 -13.88 9.19 -62.68
C TRP A 719 -14.88 9.19 -61.52
N PHE A 720 -14.99 8.05 -60.80
CA PHE A 720 -15.76 7.98 -59.55
C PHE A 720 -15.13 8.79 -58.42
N ILE A 721 -13.83 9.12 -58.51
CA ILE A 721 -13.12 9.95 -57.53
C ILE A 721 -13.18 11.42 -57.90
N THR A 722 -12.97 11.74 -59.18
CA THR A 722 -12.97 13.12 -59.68
C THR A 722 -14.38 13.69 -59.87
N GLY A 723 -15.40 12.82 -59.89
CA GLY A 723 -16.79 13.20 -60.15
C GLY A 723 -17.09 13.48 -61.62
N ASP A 724 -16.14 13.24 -62.54
CA ASP A 724 -16.37 13.44 -63.96
C ASP A 724 -17.36 12.38 -64.49
N ARG A 725 -18.53 12.82 -64.99
CA ARG A 725 -19.57 11.96 -65.60
C ARG A 725 -20.15 10.90 -64.67
N VAL A 726 -19.94 11.04 -63.36
CA VAL A 726 -20.54 10.22 -62.33
C VAL A 726 -21.59 11.06 -61.61
N LYS A 727 -22.82 10.55 -61.55
CA LYS A 727 -23.91 11.17 -60.80
C LYS A 727 -24.16 10.42 -59.50
N GLN A 728 -24.04 11.11 -58.37
CA GLN A 728 -24.43 10.57 -57.07
C GLN A 728 -25.95 10.42 -56.98
N ILE A 729 -26.42 9.20 -56.74
CA ILE A 729 -27.84 8.84 -56.63
C ILE A 729 -28.25 8.75 -55.16
N GLU A 730 -27.40 8.16 -54.34
CA GLU A 730 -27.61 7.93 -52.91
C GLU A 730 -26.25 8.03 -52.21
N ALA A 731 -26.21 8.62 -51.03
CA ALA A 731 -25.07 8.53 -50.12
C ALA A 731 -25.50 8.77 -48.68
N SER A 732 -24.97 7.96 -47.79
CA SER A 732 -24.99 8.15 -46.34
C SER A 732 -23.94 9.19 -45.93
N ASP A 733 -24.26 10.01 -44.94
CA ASP A 733 -23.31 10.90 -44.27
C ASP A 733 -22.48 10.18 -43.17
N GLY A 734 -22.86 8.95 -42.82
CA GLY A 734 -22.21 8.14 -41.79
C GLY A 734 -22.57 8.51 -40.35
N ALA A 735 -23.44 9.50 -40.11
CA ALA A 735 -23.71 10.00 -38.75
C ALA A 735 -24.31 8.94 -37.82
N GLN A 736 -25.20 8.09 -38.34
CA GLN A 736 -25.77 6.98 -37.57
C GLN A 736 -24.72 5.90 -37.27
N MET A 737 -23.86 5.59 -38.25
CA MET A 737 -22.78 4.62 -38.08
C MET A 737 -21.75 5.11 -37.05
N GLU A 738 -21.47 6.41 -37.01
CA GLU A 738 -20.56 6.99 -36.01
C GLU A 738 -21.06 6.76 -34.57
N VAL A 739 -22.37 6.86 -34.32
CA VAL A 739 -22.98 6.54 -33.01
C VAL A 739 -22.82 5.06 -32.68
N ILE A 740 -23.02 4.17 -33.66
CA ILE A 740 -22.88 2.72 -33.47
C ILE A 740 -21.41 2.37 -33.16
N VAL A 741 -20.46 2.92 -33.92
CA VAL A 741 -19.03 2.75 -33.69
C VAL A 741 -18.63 3.27 -32.32
N GLN A 742 -19.11 4.44 -31.90
CA GLN A 742 -18.80 4.98 -30.58
C GLN A 742 -19.31 4.07 -29.45
N ALA A 743 -20.50 3.49 -29.61
CA ALA A 743 -21.05 2.53 -28.66
C ALA A 743 -20.21 1.25 -28.59
N GLU A 744 -19.78 0.71 -29.73
CA GLU A 744 -18.92 -0.47 -29.78
C GLU A 744 -17.52 -0.19 -29.21
N LEU A 745 -16.89 0.94 -29.54
CA LEU A 745 -15.61 1.36 -28.95
C LEU A 745 -15.69 1.42 -27.42
N THR A 746 -16.76 2.00 -26.88
CA THR A 746 -17.01 2.05 -25.44
C THR A 746 -17.18 0.63 -24.85
N ALA A 747 -17.87 -0.26 -25.56
CA ALA A 747 -18.07 -1.64 -25.14
C ALA A 747 -16.76 -2.46 -25.19
N LEU A 748 -15.93 -2.25 -26.21
CA LEU A 748 -14.62 -2.88 -26.37
C LEU A 748 -13.65 -2.40 -25.30
N ALA A 749 -13.57 -1.09 -25.04
CA ALA A 749 -12.77 -0.53 -23.95
C ALA A 749 -13.18 -1.11 -22.59
N ALA A 750 -14.48 -1.18 -22.29
CA ALA A 750 -14.98 -1.78 -21.05
C ALA A 750 -14.77 -3.31 -20.98
N ARG A 751 -14.70 -4.01 -22.12
CA ARG A 751 -14.38 -5.45 -22.17
C ARG A 751 -12.89 -5.67 -21.91
N ARG A 752 -12.03 -4.91 -22.59
CA ARG A 752 -10.58 -4.90 -22.40
C ARG A 752 -10.22 -4.67 -20.94
N GLU A 753 -10.76 -3.60 -20.35
CA GLU A 753 -10.50 -3.23 -18.96
C GLU A 753 -10.91 -4.34 -17.97
N ARG A 754 -12.07 -4.97 -18.20
CA ARG A 754 -12.50 -6.11 -17.37
C ARG A 754 -11.59 -7.33 -17.52
N GLN A 755 -11.13 -7.63 -18.73
CA GLN A 755 -10.22 -8.75 -18.99
C GLN A 755 -8.84 -8.53 -18.36
N MET A 756 -8.33 -7.30 -18.38
CA MET A 756 -7.06 -6.95 -17.75
C MET A 756 -7.12 -6.89 -16.23
N THR A 757 -8.21 -6.34 -15.68
CA THR A 757 -8.33 -6.12 -14.23
C THR A 757 -8.76 -7.39 -13.48
N ALA A 758 -9.50 -8.32 -14.11
CA ALA A 758 -9.97 -9.53 -13.43
C ALA A 758 -8.83 -10.43 -12.90
N PRO A 759 -7.74 -10.70 -13.63
CA PRO A 759 -6.59 -11.45 -13.13
C PRO A 759 -5.81 -10.73 -12.03
N LEU A 760 -5.81 -9.39 -12.04
CA LEU A 760 -5.13 -8.59 -11.01
C LEU A 760 -5.86 -8.63 -9.65
N ILE A 761 -7.19 -8.73 -9.67
CA ILE A 761 -8.00 -8.74 -8.43
C ILE A 761 -8.20 -10.15 -7.88
N ASN A 762 -8.26 -11.16 -8.75
CA ASN A 762 -8.52 -12.54 -8.33
C ASN A 762 -7.21 -13.30 -8.13
N PRO A 763 -7.07 -14.11 -7.07
CA PRO A 763 -5.89 -14.95 -6.89
C PRO A 763 -5.81 -16.03 -7.97
N SER A 764 -4.58 -16.47 -8.29
CA SER A 764 -4.37 -17.64 -9.15
C SER A 764 -5.07 -18.87 -8.55
N ARG A 765 -5.61 -19.73 -9.41
CA ARG A 765 -6.18 -21.02 -9.02
C ARG A 765 -5.17 -22.10 -9.37
N VAL A 766 -5.15 -23.18 -8.60
CA VAL A 766 -4.20 -24.30 -8.78
C VAL A 766 -4.23 -24.89 -10.20
N ASP A 767 -5.37 -24.80 -10.88
CA ASP A 767 -5.57 -25.33 -12.24
C ASP A 767 -5.56 -24.24 -13.34
N ASN A 768 -5.23 -22.99 -13.02
CA ASN A 768 -5.27 -21.87 -13.97
C ASN A 768 -4.02 -20.99 -13.86
N ASP A 769 -3.07 -21.24 -14.78
CA ASP A 769 -1.79 -20.55 -14.91
C ASP A 769 -1.91 -19.24 -15.70
N ASP A 770 -2.87 -18.38 -15.35
CA ASP A 770 -2.94 -17.03 -15.92
C ASP A 770 -1.66 -16.27 -15.53
N PRO A 771 -0.78 -15.91 -16.50
CA PRO A 771 0.50 -15.27 -16.19
C PRO A 771 0.33 -13.96 -15.43
N LEU A 772 -0.73 -13.21 -15.72
CA LEU A 772 -1.00 -11.92 -15.08
C LEU A 772 -1.41 -12.10 -13.62
N ALA A 773 -2.22 -13.12 -13.33
CA ALA A 773 -2.59 -13.47 -11.96
C ALA A 773 -1.39 -13.95 -11.14
N LEU A 774 -0.48 -14.72 -11.75
CA LEU A 774 0.76 -15.20 -11.11
C LEU A 774 1.76 -14.08 -10.85
N ALA A 775 1.91 -13.12 -11.78
CA ALA A 775 2.74 -11.94 -11.56
C ALA A 775 2.15 -11.07 -10.42
N MET A 776 0.82 -10.91 -10.38
CA MET A 776 0.16 -10.19 -9.29
C MET A 776 0.23 -10.93 -7.94
N ASP A 777 0.33 -12.26 -7.93
CA ASP A 777 0.67 -13.02 -6.71
C ASP A 777 2.03 -12.59 -6.17
N ARG A 778 3.06 -12.49 -7.02
CA ARG A 778 4.39 -12.03 -6.60
C ARG A 778 4.37 -10.61 -6.04
N VAL A 779 3.59 -9.71 -6.63
CA VAL A 779 3.38 -8.33 -6.13
C VAL A 779 2.77 -8.37 -4.72
N ALA A 780 1.69 -9.14 -4.53
CA ALA A 780 1.02 -9.25 -3.24
C ALA A 780 1.89 -9.93 -2.17
N ASP A 781 2.59 -11.01 -2.53
CA ASP A 781 3.46 -11.77 -1.63
C ASP A 781 4.64 -10.94 -1.16
N SER A 782 5.29 -10.19 -2.07
CA SER A 782 6.40 -9.29 -1.71
C SER A 782 5.95 -8.13 -0.80
N ALA A 783 4.78 -7.52 -1.04
CA ALA A 783 4.23 -6.50 -0.16
C ALA A 783 3.92 -7.07 1.25
N ALA A 784 3.33 -8.26 1.31
CA ALA A 784 3.04 -8.94 2.58
C ALA A 784 4.34 -9.31 3.33
N LEU A 785 5.37 -9.80 2.63
CA LEU A 785 6.68 -10.07 3.21
C LEU A 785 7.34 -8.81 3.79
N ILE A 786 7.27 -7.67 3.09
CA ILE A 786 7.77 -6.38 3.61
C ILE A 786 7.07 -6.04 4.92
N LYS A 787 5.73 -6.14 4.96
CA LYS A 787 4.96 -5.89 6.18
C LYS A 787 5.38 -6.83 7.33
N ARG A 788 5.50 -8.13 7.06
CA ARG A 788 5.93 -9.12 8.09
C ARG A 788 7.35 -8.88 8.58
N MET A 789 8.26 -8.46 7.70
CA MET A 789 9.63 -8.11 8.08
C MET A 789 9.65 -6.90 9.01
N LEU A 790 8.86 -5.87 8.70
CA LEU A 790 8.70 -4.69 9.56
C LEU A 790 8.07 -5.05 10.92
N GLU A 791 7.05 -5.90 10.94
CA GLU A 791 6.40 -6.35 12.18
C GLU A 791 7.36 -7.12 13.11
N LEU A 792 8.22 -8.00 12.57
CA LEU A 792 9.08 -8.87 13.36
C LEU A 792 10.41 -8.25 13.76
N HIS A 793 11.00 -7.44 12.88
CA HIS A 793 12.38 -6.96 13.03
C HIS A 793 12.50 -5.44 13.11
N TYR A 794 11.46 -4.70 12.74
CA TYR A 794 11.39 -3.25 12.90
C TYR A 794 10.09 -2.78 13.58
N PRO A 795 9.64 -3.44 14.66
CA PRO A 795 8.31 -3.25 15.23
C PRO A 795 8.02 -1.82 15.68
N ARG A 796 9.00 -1.05 16.13
CA ARG A 796 8.76 0.35 16.53
C ARG A 796 8.65 1.28 15.33
N VAL A 797 9.35 0.96 14.24
CA VAL A 797 9.23 1.71 12.98
C VAL A 797 7.81 1.57 12.45
N ILE A 798 7.27 0.35 12.32
CA ILE A 798 5.91 0.16 11.80
C ILE A 798 4.83 0.71 12.75
N ARG A 799 5.10 0.74 14.07
CA ARG A 799 4.18 1.28 15.07
C ARG A 799 4.13 2.80 15.11
N HIS A 800 5.27 3.48 14.97
CA HIS A 800 5.39 4.90 15.29
C HIS A 800 5.91 5.78 14.15
N HIS A 801 6.56 5.23 13.12
CA HIS A 801 7.05 6.03 11.99
C HIS A 801 5.95 6.15 10.91
N ALA A 802 5.14 7.22 11.00
CA ALA A 802 3.98 7.44 10.14
C ALA A 802 4.27 7.31 8.64
N PRO A 803 5.38 7.84 8.08
CA PRO A 803 5.68 7.66 6.65
C PRO A 803 5.87 6.20 6.23
N VAL A 804 6.45 5.36 7.09
CA VAL A 804 6.61 3.92 6.79
C VAL A 804 5.28 3.20 6.99
N ARG A 805 4.52 3.55 8.04
CA ARG A 805 3.21 2.94 8.30
C ARG A 805 2.20 3.21 7.18
N ALA A 806 2.17 4.45 6.66
CA ALA A 806 1.37 4.85 5.51
C ALA A 806 1.60 3.95 4.29
N MET A 807 2.85 3.54 4.08
CA MET A 807 3.21 2.72 2.93
C MET A 807 2.82 1.24 3.06
N VAL A 808 2.46 0.75 4.25
CA VAL A 808 2.09 -0.66 4.46
C VAL A 808 0.64 -0.87 4.87
N ALA A 809 0.05 0.09 5.59
CA ALA A 809 -1.33 0.00 6.10
C ALA A 809 -2.23 1.12 5.55
N GLY A 810 -1.65 2.24 5.13
CA GLY A 810 -2.38 3.41 4.63
C GLY A 810 -2.96 3.26 3.23
N GLU A 811 -3.82 4.19 2.85
CA GLU A 811 -4.56 4.18 1.58
C GLU A 811 -3.65 4.14 0.33
N ALA A 812 -2.54 4.85 0.39
CA ALA A 812 -1.51 4.93 -0.64
C ALA A 812 -0.41 3.85 -0.51
N GLY A 813 -0.64 2.81 0.30
CA GLY A 813 0.33 1.75 0.56
C GLY A 813 0.76 0.95 -0.68
N LEU A 814 1.80 0.12 -0.50
CA LEU A 814 2.34 -0.80 -1.50
C LEU A 814 1.24 -1.59 -2.21
N MET A 815 1.49 -1.93 -3.47
CA MET A 815 0.45 -2.52 -4.30
C MET A 815 0.07 -3.92 -3.80
N THR A 816 -1.22 -4.13 -3.56
CA THR A 816 -1.82 -5.43 -3.25
C THR A 816 -3.10 -5.59 -4.07
N ARG A 817 -3.72 -6.78 -4.04
CA ARG A 817 -4.99 -7.00 -4.76
C ARG A 817 -6.12 -6.10 -4.28
N ASP A 818 -6.18 -5.82 -2.99
CA ASP A 818 -7.18 -4.90 -2.45
C ASP A 818 -6.92 -3.46 -2.90
N ARG A 819 -5.65 -3.07 -3.09
CA ARG A 819 -5.29 -1.77 -3.67
C ARG A 819 -5.64 -1.68 -5.15
N VAL A 820 -5.42 -2.73 -5.92
CA VAL A 820 -5.88 -2.83 -7.32
C VAL A 820 -7.40 -2.68 -7.39
N ARG A 821 -8.15 -3.35 -6.50
CA ARG A 821 -9.61 -3.22 -6.42
C ARG A 821 -10.03 -1.78 -6.13
N ALA A 822 -9.39 -1.12 -5.16
CA ALA A 822 -9.67 0.27 -4.83
C ALA A 822 -9.36 1.23 -6.00
N LEU A 823 -8.24 1.02 -6.71
CA LEU A 823 -7.87 1.82 -7.88
C LEU A 823 -8.88 1.66 -9.01
N ARG A 824 -9.31 0.42 -9.30
CA ARG A 824 -10.39 0.16 -10.25
C ARG A 824 -11.68 0.89 -9.84
N ASP A 825 -12.06 0.81 -8.57
CA ASP A 825 -13.29 1.43 -8.08
C ASP A 825 -13.22 2.97 -8.16
N SER A 826 -12.01 3.55 -8.14
CA SER A 826 -11.76 4.97 -8.43
C SER A 826 -11.64 5.33 -9.91
N GLY A 827 -11.82 4.37 -10.83
CA GLY A 827 -11.78 4.60 -12.28
C GLY A 827 -10.36 4.67 -12.88
N VAL A 828 -9.33 4.17 -12.18
CA VAL A 828 -7.97 4.07 -12.72
C VAL A 828 -7.89 2.89 -13.67
N ALA A 829 -7.36 3.11 -14.88
CA ALA A 829 -7.17 2.07 -15.89
C ALA A 829 -6.10 1.05 -15.47
N ALA A 830 -6.30 -0.23 -15.80
CA ALA A 830 -5.36 -1.31 -15.47
C ALA A 830 -3.91 -1.00 -15.88
N SER A 831 -3.72 -0.42 -17.06
CA SER A 831 -2.40 -0.08 -17.62
C SER A 831 -1.61 0.94 -16.79
N GLN A 832 -2.28 1.76 -15.97
CA GLN A 832 -1.64 2.75 -15.11
C GLN A 832 -1.26 2.21 -13.73
N MET A 833 -1.91 1.12 -13.28
CA MET A 833 -1.74 0.59 -11.93
C MET A 833 -0.29 0.15 -11.62
N PRO A 834 0.47 -0.49 -12.53
CA PRO A 834 1.86 -0.84 -12.25
C PRO A 834 2.75 0.38 -11.98
N GLN A 835 2.58 1.47 -12.74
CA GLN A 835 3.35 2.69 -12.54
C GLN A 835 3.04 3.33 -11.18
N ILE A 836 1.75 3.38 -10.79
CA ILE A 836 1.35 3.82 -9.45
C ILE A 836 2.03 2.95 -8.37
N GLY A 837 2.09 1.63 -8.58
CA GLY A 837 2.81 0.72 -7.69
C GLY A 837 4.31 1.00 -7.59
N LEU A 838 4.96 1.33 -8.72
CA LEU A 838 6.38 1.69 -8.76
C LEU A 838 6.65 3.01 -8.03
N ASP A 839 5.81 4.01 -8.22
CA ASP A 839 5.92 5.32 -7.55
C ASP A 839 5.78 5.16 -6.03
N ARG A 840 4.78 4.39 -5.59
CA ARG A 840 4.58 4.02 -4.18
C ARG A 840 5.78 3.26 -3.61
N SER A 841 6.35 2.33 -4.37
CA SER A 841 7.58 1.64 -3.98
C SER A 841 8.78 2.59 -3.84
N GLY A 842 8.83 3.66 -4.64
CA GLY A 842 9.82 4.73 -4.53
C GLY A 842 9.63 5.57 -3.25
N GLN A 843 8.38 5.91 -2.93
CA GLN A 843 8.03 6.63 -1.70
C GLN A 843 8.40 5.82 -0.45
N MET A 844 8.09 4.51 -0.44
CA MET A 844 8.50 3.61 0.65
C MET A 844 10.02 3.53 0.80
N GLU A 845 10.77 3.45 -0.29
CA GLU A 845 12.25 3.47 -0.19
C GLU A 845 12.76 4.80 0.36
N SER A 846 12.19 5.94 -0.05
CA SER A 846 12.57 7.25 0.49
C SER A 846 12.30 7.36 2.00
N ALA A 847 11.08 6.98 2.43
CA ALA A 847 10.69 6.95 3.84
C ALA A 847 11.51 5.95 4.67
N TRP A 848 11.98 4.87 4.04
CA TRP A 848 12.88 3.92 4.68
C TRP A 848 14.29 4.49 4.81
N LEU A 849 14.84 5.09 3.75
CA LEU A 849 16.20 5.65 3.73
C LEU A 849 16.38 6.88 4.64
N SER A 850 15.31 7.54 5.06
CA SER A 850 15.38 8.59 6.09
C SER A 850 15.73 8.06 7.48
N LEU A 851 15.63 6.74 7.71
CA LEU A 851 16.02 6.10 8.96
C LEU A 851 17.53 5.84 9.02
N SER A 852 18.06 5.88 10.25
CA SER A 852 19.46 5.56 10.55
C SER A 852 19.91 4.25 9.87
N PRO A 853 21.08 4.25 9.19
CA PRO A 853 21.64 3.03 8.62
C PRO A 853 21.79 1.92 9.67
N LEU A 854 22.21 2.25 10.89
CA LEU A 854 22.40 1.27 11.96
C LEU A 854 21.09 0.55 12.31
N LEU A 855 19.99 1.31 12.42
CA LEU A 855 18.65 0.76 12.64
C LEU A 855 18.26 -0.17 11.48
N ARG A 856 18.44 0.26 10.22
CA ARG A 856 18.07 -0.54 9.05
C ARG A 856 18.85 -1.84 8.95
N GLU A 857 20.13 -1.82 9.33
CA GLU A 857 21.04 -2.97 9.22
C GLU A 857 20.99 -3.95 10.42
N GLN A 858 20.56 -3.49 11.60
CA GLN A 858 20.56 -4.32 12.83
C GLN A 858 19.16 -4.69 13.34
N GLY A 859 18.13 -3.99 12.89
CA GLY A 859 16.76 -4.17 13.37
C GLY A 859 16.57 -3.71 14.82
N GLN A 860 15.44 -4.10 15.39
CA GLN A 860 15.00 -3.71 16.73
C GLN A 860 14.51 -4.94 17.50
N ARG A 861 14.65 -4.90 18.82
CA ARG A 861 13.94 -5.82 19.69
C ARG A 861 12.43 -5.49 19.69
N ALA A 862 11.61 -6.53 19.75
CA ALA A 862 10.18 -6.41 19.99
C ALA A 862 9.89 -5.65 21.30
N PRO A 863 8.97 -4.68 21.30
CA PRO A 863 8.56 -3.96 22.50
C PRO A 863 8.08 -4.83 23.65
N GLU A 864 7.37 -5.92 23.36
CA GLU A 864 6.84 -6.85 24.35
C GLU A 864 7.97 -7.57 25.11
N LEU A 865 9.09 -7.87 24.43
CA LEU A 865 10.28 -8.39 25.09
C LEU A 865 10.93 -7.33 25.98
N ASP A 866 11.09 -6.10 25.50
CA ASP A 866 11.67 -5.01 26.30
C ASP A 866 10.85 -4.74 27.56
N PHE A 867 9.52 -4.70 27.42
CA PHE A 867 8.59 -4.54 28.54
C PHE A 867 8.71 -5.70 29.53
N GLY A 868 8.66 -6.96 29.08
CA GLY A 868 8.78 -8.11 29.99
C GLY A 868 10.14 -8.19 30.69
N ILE A 869 11.25 -7.91 29.99
CA ILE A 869 12.59 -7.84 30.60
C ILE A 869 12.62 -6.77 31.70
N GLU A 870 12.01 -5.62 31.45
CA GLU A 870 11.91 -4.56 32.43
C GLU A 870 11.10 -4.99 33.67
N ARG A 871 9.95 -5.64 33.47
CA ARG A 871 9.11 -6.18 34.55
C ARG A 871 9.89 -7.18 35.41
N LEU A 872 10.66 -8.07 34.80
CA LEU A 872 11.53 -9.02 35.54
C LEU A 872 12.65 -8.32 36.32
N ASN A 873 13.29 -7.30 35.73
CA ASN A 873 14.35 -6.55 36.42
C ASN A 873 13.82 -5.74 37.60
N TRP A 874 12.68 -5.07 37.41
CA TRP A 874 11.96 -4.41 38.49
C TRP A 874 11.64 -5.42 39.60
N PHE A 875 11.05 -6.56 39.24
CA PHE A 875 10.71 -7.62 40.18
C PHE A 875 11.93 -8.09 40.99
N ARG A 876 13.04 -8.40 40.31
CA ARG A 876 14.30 -8.81 40.96
C ARG A 876 14.81 -7.74 41.94
N SER A 877 14.81 -6.48 41.54
CA SER A 877 15.33 -5.40 42.37
C SER A 877 14.49 -5.13 43.62
N VAL A 878 13.16 -5.21 43.51
CA VAL A 878 12.23 -4.85 44.59
C VAL A 878 12.01 -6.01 45.55
N PHE A 879 12.01 -7.25 45.05
CA PHE A 879 11.63 -8.43 45.85
C PHE A 879 12.76 -9.41 46.12
N LEU A 880 13.82 -9.45 45.31
CA LEU A 880 14.91 -10.43 45.48
C LEU A 880 16.19 -9.80 46.04
N ASP A 881 16.50 -8.55 45.71
CA ASP A 881 17.66 -7.84 46.29
C ASP A 881 17.32 -7.26 47.69
N ALA A 882 16.03 -7.17 48.05
CA ALA A 882 15.55 -6.61 49.32
C ALA A 882 15.39 -7.63 50.47
N PHE A 883 15.42 -8.93 50.16
CA PHE A 883 15.28 -10.06 51.09
C PHE A 883 16.53 -10.94 51.03
#